data_AF-A0A9P8VVB1-F1
#
_entry.id   AF-A0A9P8VVB1-F1
#
_cell.length_a   1.000
_cell.length_b   1.000
_cell.length_c   1.000
_cell.angle_alpha   90.00
_cell.angle_beta   90.00
_cell.angle_gamma   90.00
#
_symmetry.space_group_name_H-M   'P 1'
#
loop_
_entity.id
_entity.type
_entity.pdbx_description
1 polymer ?
#
loop_
_entity_poly.entity_id
_entity_poly.type
_entity_poly.pdbx_seq_one_letter_code
_entity_poly.pdbx_strand_id
1 'polypeptide(L)'
;MFPSSWYNFALLAATVIAIEDSPNLPPEFDSPSATYRPKFRYWLPDAGVDHGLLAHDISDIRKFGAGGLEFIPYYNYGFGSGDISNWDVYAFGKPAFKSVFRTALEACKSNDLVMDFALGASQGQGVPVEPLTPGLAVQLVYGRTSVKGGEQFQGKLPEPVIDWRQNIGFMQPQEVFGDSRLVGVSAGAIRSTTKYSDNGDAMVALDEASMVDLSEEVVEGRLKWRAPSDHDEYIIFAFYERFTNQRSCVGIPTDVIANGSWVTDHYSAAGTKLVTRFWEKNLLNTEIRDLLKSVGEHSWEDSMEIQASLYWTPDYIERFTAGRGYNPVKYLPLMFHQSNSFHGYEAPYNTTFYLEGEGYGDQGKYLQDYRLTLTEGYNEYLEALESWAQSLGVSHSCQVAYNQPVDLSASVPLVSGPELESLGFVNVDQMLQFVGPAHLGGRNMISTEVGAVPSGAYSLTLPSFIRLFHDAFAGGVNMMLMHGMPYSGDQLNSTWPGYTPFQYRFTDPWGPRQPAWNYIAESLNYTGRNQFILQSGVAKRELAFYLCKDPWRISTVQDGDYLRQSGLTYEYLGPANWNDERAIVSDGVLAWSGPGYRALVFDHQSCITEEAADKLVKLAKEELPIIIIGDLPNSTIGTSGQETVLKRMADLKSAARSNVKFIRDSSSLTRTLDDLAVKSRVSVRSSVPSSAAKNLYTLWRSDESIDYVFFHNSGPSAAYNISMEAEENRVTYKLNAWTGVQEPIAVYGRSPTGVSMQVTLQSNQTAIIALAAGTAHNRVISHSENVFQVSYDSANKFVVLLDDTRAASLALSNGRERNIPAMTKDTKALVYEKEVGPWDLTIESWVPSSNFSSSQSAKEKLPLGPQATLLPWSEIPEVQNVSGVGIYTAKFSVPTSSQLAKGQVAIRIHFGPVLNTLRAWVNGKQLPPVDIFDAELDISDYLKPGNNIIRVETSSTLFNAVKARSHVIKTNGGGPLDPEMYDSASWQPHGLVGPVRIKSLRKVTL
;
A
#
# COMPACT_ATOMS: atom_id res chain seq x y z
N MET A 1 -23.08 -61.51 43.29
CA MET A 1 -22.63 -62.46 42.24
C MET A 1 -21.52 -61.73 41.48
N PHE A 2 -20.26 -62.17 41.63
CA PHE A 2 -19.05 -61.72 40.90
C PHE A 2 -19.15 -62.06 39.39
N PRO A 3 -18.29 -61.58 38.45
CA PRO A 3 -16.90 -61.04 38.56
C PRO A 3 -16.70 -59.67 37.83
N SER A 4 -15.72 -58.79 38.06
CA SER A 4 -14.24 -58.79 38.24
C SER A 4 -13.40 -59.01 36.96
N SER A 5 -12.76 -57.93 36.49
CA SER A 5 -11.54 -57.89 35.63
C SER A 5 -11.08 -56.41 35.54
N TRP A 6 -10.12 -55.91 36.32
CA TRP A 6 -8.66 -56.01 36.21
C TRP A 6 -8.11 -55.68 34.81
N TYR A 7 -7.50 -54.49 34.67
CA TYR A 7 -6.31 -54.29 33.83
C TYR A 7 -5.33 -53.33 34.52
N ASN A 8 -4.06 -53.74 34.45
CA ASN A 8 -2.93 -53.26 35.24
C ASN A 8 -2.46 -51.86 34.86
N PHE A 9 -2.22 -51.02 35.87
CA PHE A 9 -1.33 -49.87 35.77
C PHE A 9 0.12 -50.37 35.85
N ALA A 10 0.83 -50.36 34.73
CA ALA A 10 2.28 -50.48 34.71
C ALA A 10 2.87 -49.07 34.77
N LEU A 11 3.56 -48.76 35.87
CA LEU A 11 4.51 -47.66 35.95
C LEU A 11 5.60 -47.88 34.88
N LEU A 12 5.66 -47.02 33.89
CA LEU A 12 6.89 -46.71 33.17
C LEU A 12 7.26 -45.28 33.57
N ALA A 13 8.29 -45.19 34.41
CA ALA A 13 8.99 -43.95 34.69
C ALA A 13 9.54 -43.41 33.37
N ALA A 14 8.80 -42.52 32.73
CA ALA A 14 9.37 -41.62 31.74
C ALA A 14 10.29 -40.68 32.51
N THR A 15 11.59 -40.85 32.31
CA THR A 15 12.58 -39.79 32.52
C THR A 15 12.01 -38.49 31.97
N VAL A 16 11.66 -37.58 32.87
CA VAL A 16 11.44 -36.17 32.55
C VAL A 16 12.79 -35.67 32.07
N ILE A 17 13.03 -35.80 30.77
CA ILE A 17 13.97 -34.92 30.09
C ILE A 17 13.38 -33.54 30.30
N ALA A 18 14.08 -32.69 31.05
CA ALA A 18 13.78 -31.28 31.11
C ALA A 18 13.67 -30.80 29.65
N ILE A 19 12.44 -30.49 29.23
CA ILE A 19 12.23 -29.72 28.02
C ILE A 19 12.94 -28.40 28.32
N GLU A 20 14.08 -28.15 27.68
CA GLU A 20 14.62 -26.80 27.62
C GLU A 20 13.48 -25.94 27.08
N ASP A 21 12.99 -24.99 27.89
CA ASP A 21 12.00 -23.98 27.49
C ASP A 21 12.50 -23.31 26.21
N SER A 22 12.09 -23.84 25.06
CA SER A 22 12.32 -23.18 23.79
C SER A 22 11.45 -21.93 23.80
N PRO A 23 12.03 -20.75 23.54
CA PRO A 23 11.27 -19.52 23.57
C PRO A 23 10.08 -19.62 22.62
N ASN A 24 8.94 -19.05 23.01
CA ASN A 24 7.78 -18.88 22.13
C ASN A 24 8.13 -17.82 21.08
N LEU A 25 8.92 -18.21 20.08
CA LEU A 25 9.23 -17.43 18.90
C LEU A 25 8.29 -17.87 17.77
N PRO A 26 8.03 -17.00 16.77
CA PRO A 26 7.18 -17.37 15.65
C PRO A 26 7.80 -18.54 14.86
N PRO A 27 7.14 -19.71 14.79
CA PRO A 27 7.71 -20.88 14.14
C PRO A 27 7.78 -20.75 12.60
N GLU A 28 6.95 -19.89 12.01
CA GLU A 28 6.87 -19.70 10.54
C GLU A 28 7.73 -18.56 10.01
N PHE A 29 8.50 -17.87 10.87
CA PHE A 29 9.27 -16.70 10.43
C PHE A 29 10.35 -17.04 9.40
N ASP A 30 10.94 -18.24 9.42
CA ASP A 30 11.97 -18.61 8.45
C ASP A 30 11.40 -18.79 7.03
N SER A 31 10.18 -19.31 6.93
CA SER A 31 9.44 -19.55 5.70
C SER A 31 7.94 -19.32 5.91
N PRO A 32 7.47 -18.06 5.90
CA PRO A 32 6.05 -17.75 6.04
C PRO A 32 5.22 -18.42 4.96
N SER A 33 3.99 -18.77 5.32
CA SER A 33 3.00 -19.32 4.40
C SER A 33 2.68 -18.34 3.25
N ALA A 34 2.01 -18.85 2.21
CA ALA A 34 1.68 -18.08 1.01
C ALA A 34 0.83 -16.84 1.29
N THR A 35 -0.06 -16.89 2.28
CA THR A 35 -0.94 -15.77 2.65
C THR A 35 -0.17 -14.57 3.21
N TYR A 36 1.06 -14.76 3.69
CA TYR A 36 1.91 -13.68 4.20
C TYR A 36 2.96 -13.19 3.20
N ARG A 37 3.00 -13.74 1.99
CA ARG A 37 3.99 -13.39 0.98
C ARG A 37 3.44 -12.37 -0.03
N PRO A 38 4.31 -11.54 -0.63
CA PRO A 38 3.87 -10.58 -1.64
C PRO A 38 3.24 -11.32 -2.83
N LYS A 39 2.25 -10.70 -3.46
CA LYS A 39 1.60 -11.23 -4.66
C LYS A 39 1.96 -10.37 -5.88
N PHE A 40 1.81 -10.92 -7.07
CA PHE A 40 1.94 -10.16 -8.30
C PHE A 40 0.56 -9.81 -8.86
N ARG A 41 0.34 -8.56 -9.25
CA ARG A 41 -0.75 -8.22 -10.14
C ARG A 41 -0.48 -8.84 -11.51
N TYR A 42 -1.24 -9.87 -11.88
CA TYR A 42 -0.99 -10.66 -13.08
C TYR A 42 -1.88 -10.21 -14.23
N TRP A 43 -1.28 -9.65 -15.28
CA TRP A 43 -2.02 -9.16 -16.44
C TRP A 43 -2.15 -10.23 -17.52
N LEU A 44 -3.36 -10.76 -17.63
CA LEU A 44 -3.79 -11.67 -18.69
C LEU A 44 -4.31 -10.84 -19.88
N PRO A 45 -3.68 -10.88 -21.07
CA PRO A 45 -4.10 -10.05 -22.21
C PRO A 45 -5.50 -10.41 -22.74
N ASP A 46 -5.81 -11.70 -22.83
CA ASP A 46 -7.15 -12.25 -23.07
C ASP A 46 -7.20 -13.76 -22.74
N ALA A 47 -8.34 -14.42 -22.97
CA ALA A 47 -8.49 -15.86 -22.74
C ALA A 47 -7.86 -16.75 -23.86
N GLY A 48 -7.20 -16.18 -24.85
CA GLY A 48 -6.54 -16.89 -25.96
C GLY A 48 -5.10 -17.32 -25.64
N VAL A 49 -4.60 -17.05 -24.44
CA VAL A 49 -3.26 -17.45 -23.99
C VAL A 49 -3.08 -18.97 -23.93
N ASP A 50 -1.83 -19.42 -23.98
CA ASP A 50 -1.49 -20.82 -23.77
C ASP A 50 -1.65 -21.18 -22.28
N HIS A 51 -2.52 -22.15 -21.99
CA HIS A 51 -2.82 -22.58 -20.63
C HIS A 51 -1.61 -23.21 -19.92
N GLY A 52 -0.71 -23.88 -20.66
CA GLY A 52 0.50 -24.48 -20.11
C GLY A 52 1.53 -23.41 -19.72
N LEU A 53 1.68 -22.37 -20.54
CA LEU A 53 2.51 -21.21 -20.20
C LEU A 53 1.93 -20.41 -19.04
N LEU A 54 0.61 -20.20 -18.98
CA LEU A 54 -0.03 -19.60 -17.81
C LEU A 54 0.25 -20.40 -16.53
N ALA A 55 0.05 -21.71 -16.56
CA ALA A 55 0.34 -22.57 -15.41
C ALA A 55 1.83 -22.55 -15.04
N HIS A 56 2.72 -22.44 -16.04
CA HIS A 56 4.15 -22.27 -15.81
C HIS A 56 4.48 -20.92 -15.16
N ASP A 57 3.89 -19.81 -15.61
CA ASP A 57 4.06 -18.49 -14.98
C ASP A 57 3.69 -18.53 -13.50
N ILE A 58 2.55 -19.14 -13.19
CA ILE A 58 2.05 -19.32 -11.81
C ILE A 58 3.00 -20.21 -11.00
N SER A 59 3.54 -21.29 -11.59
CA SER A 59 4.53 -22.12 -10.91
C SER A 59 5.85 -21.38 -10.67
N ASP A 60 6.28 -20.54 -11.61
CA ASP A 60 7.55 -19.83 -11.54
C ASP A 60 7.52 -18.75 -10.43
N ILE A 61 6.40 -18.06 -10.20
CA ILE A 61 6.30 -17.11 -9.07
C ILE A 61 6.42 -17.83 -7.71
N ARG A 62 5.90 -19.06 -7.58
CA ARG A 62 6.06 -19.87 -6.36
C ARG A 62 7.52 -20.21 -6.09
N LYS A 63 8.24 -20.60 -7.14
CA LYS A 63 9.67 -20.95 -7.08
C LYS A 63 10.53 -19.79 -6.56
N PHE A 64 10.14 -18.55 -6.88
CA PHE A 64 10.84 -17.36 -6.39
C PHE A 64 10.25 -16.78 -5.08
N GLY A 65 9.26 -17.43 -4.47
CA GLY A 65 8.77 -17.05 -3.14
C GLY A 65 7.65 -16.00 -3.13
N ALA A 66 6.91 -15.85 -4.21
CA ALA A 66 5.62 -15.14 -4.15
C ALA A 66 4.59 -15.95 -3.35
N GLY A 67 3.59 -15.24 -2.82
CA GLY A 67 2.43 -15.84 -2.15
C GLY A 67 1.30 -16.21 -3.09
N GLY A 68 1.23 -15.54 -4.24
CA GLY A 68 0.14 -15.71 -5.16
C GLY A 68 0.08 -14.59 -6.17
N LEU A 69 -1.12 -14.37 -6.68
CA LEU A 69 -1.38 -13.37 -7.70
C LEU A 69 -2.75 -12.74 -7.54
N GLU A 70 -2.86 -11.51 -8.01
CA GLU A 70 -4.12 -10.84 -8.30
C GLU A 70 -4.39 -11.00 -9.80
N PHE A 71 -5.35 -11.85 -10.16
CA PHE A 71 -5.59 -12.29 -11.53
C PHE A 71 -6.46 -11.28 -12.27
N ILE A 72 -5.85 -10.54 -13.20
CA ILE A 72 -6.52 -9.46 -13.93
C ILE A 72 -6.66 -9.82 -15.41
N PRO A 73 -7.89 -9.97 -15.92
CA PRO A 73 -8.15 -10.00 -17.36
C PRO A 73 -8.01 -8.60 -17.96
N TYR A 74 -6.79 -8.21 -18.32
CA TYR A 74 -6.44 -6.90 -18.86
C TYR A 74 -6.62 -6.86 -20.39
N TYR A 75 -7.81 -6.49 -20.86
CA TYR A 75 -8.08 -6.29 -22.29
C TYR A 75 -7.61 -4.90 -22.77
N ASN A 76 -6.34 -4.62 -22.52
CA ASN A 76 -5.63 -3.41 -22.97
C ASN A 76 -6.27 -2.07 -22.57
N TYR A 77 -6.95 -2.05 -21.43
CA TYR A 77 -7.51 -0.90 -20.71
C TYR A 77 -7.49 0.48 -21.41
N GLY A 78 -8.27 0.65 -22.48
CA GLY A 78 -8.36 1.93 -23.19
C GLY A 78 -7.19 2.31 -24.10
N PHE A 79 -6.10 1.56 -24.08
CA PHE A 79 -4.92 1.80 -24.89
C PHE A 79 -4.92 1.05 -26.22
N GLY A 80 -5.97 1.19 -27.02
CA GLY A 80 -6.06 0.57 -28.36
C GLY A 80 -7.50 0.31 -28.78
N SER A 81 -7.70 -0.23 -30.00
CA SER A 81 -9.03 -0.65 -30.45
C SER A 81 -9.42 -2.02 -29.87
N GLY A 82 -10.70 -2.36 -29.94
CA GLY A 82 -11.20 -3.69 -29.57
C GLY A 82 -10.66 -4.81 -30.47
N ASP A 83 -10.02 -4.53 -31.60
CA ASP A 83 -9.61 -5.55 -32.59
C ASP A 83 -8.43 -6.44 -32.15
N ILE A 84 -7.89 -6.22 -30.95
CA ILE A 84 -6.76 -6.96 -30.40
C ILE A 84 -7.12 -8.36 -29.88
N SER A 85 -8.42 -8.67 -29.74
CA SER A 85 -8.90 -9.97 -29.25
C SER A 85 -10.06 -10.49 -30.10
N ASN A 86 -10.24 -11.81 -30.12
CA ASN A 86 -11.41 -12.46 -30.71
C ASN A 86 -12.54 -12.55 -29.67
N TRP A 87 -13.40 -11.53 -29.63
CA TRP A 87 -14.46 -11.37 -28.63
C TRP A 87 -15.53 -12.47 -28.63
N ASP A 88 -15.75 -13.15 -29.77
CA ASP A 88 -16.70 -14.26 -29.86
C ASP A 88 -16.29 -15.44 -28.98
N VAL A 89 -14.98 -15.61 -28.82
CA VAL A 89 -14.37 -16.76 -28.15
C VAL A 89 -13.78 -16.36 -26.80
N TYR A 90 -12.99 -15.28 -26.76
CA TYR A 90 -12.11 -14.95 -25.66
C TYR A 90 -12.61 -13.85 -24.73
N ALA A 91 -13.78 -13.24 -24.98
CA ALA A 91 -14.32 -12.20 -24.11
C ALA A 91 -14.53 -12.69 -22.66
N PHE A 92 -14.39 -11.76 -21.70
CA PHE A 92 -14.70 -12.00 -20.29
C PHE A 92 -16.15 -12.49 -20.11
N GLY A 93 -16.33 -13.69 -19.54
CA GLY A 93 -17.64 -14.34 -19.44
C GLY A 93 -17.89 -15.49 -20.43
N LYS A 94 -17.08 -15.60 -21.49
CA LYS A 94 -17.18 -16.73 -22.43
C LYS A 94 -16.64 -18.02 -21.83
N PRO A 95 -17.01 -19.19 -22.39
CA PRO A 95 -16.46 -20.48 -21.95
C PRO A 95 -14.92 -20.55 -21.97
N ALA A 96 -14.25 -19.87 -22.90
CA ALA A 96 -12.78 -19.82 -22.92
C ALA A 96 -12.22 -19.11 -21.69
N PHE A 97 -12.80 -17.96 -21.31
CA PHE A 97 -12.40 -17.25 -20.09
C PHE A 97 -12.63 -18.10 -18.83
N LYS A 98 -13.77 -18.80 -18.76
CA LYS A 98 -14.04 -19.75 -17.67
C LYS A 98 -12.97 -20.85 -17.60
N SER A 99 -12.51 -21.35 -18.75
CA SER A 99 -11.47 -22.37 -18.80
C SER A 99 -10.10 -21.86 -18.36
N VAL A 100 -9.68 -20.66 -18.80
CA VAL A 100 -8.38 -20.10 -18.40
C VAL A 100 -8.37 -19.74 -16.92
N PHE A 101 -9.48 -19.23 -16.38
CA PHE A 101 -9.63 -18.97 -14.95
C PHE A 101 -9.52 -20.25 -14.11
N ARG A 102 -10.19 -21.34 -14.54
CA ARG A 102 -10.04 -22.66 -13.90
C ARG A 102 -8.58 -23.13 -13.94
N THR A 103 -7.89 -23.02 -15.09
CA THR A 103 -6.46 -23.37 -15.19
C THR A 103 -5.61 -22.58 -14.20
N ALA A 104 -5.86 -21.28 -14.05
CA ALA A 104 -5.11 -20.45 -13.12
C ALA A 104 -5.33 -20.89 -11.67
N LEU A 105 -6.58 -21.16 -11.27
CA LEU A 105 -6.92 -21.66 -9.94
C LEU A 105 -6.30 -23.03 -9.65
N GLU A 106 -6.31 -23.95 -10.62
CA GLU A 106 -5.66 -25.27 -10.53
C GLU A 106 -4.15 -25.14 -10.38
N ALA A 107 -3.53 -24.21 -11.11
CA ALA A 107 -2.11 -23.92 -11.01
C ALA A 107 -1.75 -23.32 -9.64
N CYS A 108 -2.55 -22.39 -9.11
CA CYS A 108 -2.36 -21.88 -7.74
C CYS A 108 -2.44 -23.01 -6.71
N LYS A 109 -3.47 -23.86 -6.81
CA LYS A 109 -3.66 -25.01 -5.91
C LYS A 109 -2.50 -25.99 -5.97
N SER A 110 -1.97 -26.26 -7.16
CA SER A 110 -0.87 -27.20 -7.35
C SER A 110 0.48 -26.68 -6.85
N ASN A 111 0.57 -25.38 -6.56
CA ASN A 111 1.80 -24.71 -6.13
C ASN A 111 1.69 -24.09 -4.73
N ASP A 112 0.62 -24.40 -3.96
CA ASP A 112 0.34 -23.81 -2.65
C ASP A 112 0.35 -22.27 -2.68
N LEU A 113 -0.28 -21.68 -3.69
CA LEU A 113 -0.44 -20.24 -3.86
C LEU A 113 -1.89 -19.81 -3.63
N VAL A 114 -2.07 -18.53 -3.29
CA VAL A 114 -3.38 -17.89 -3.20
C VAL A 114 -3.70 -17.04 -4.43
N MET A 115 -4.97 -16.72 -4.62
CA MET A 115 -5.46 -15.89 -5.72
C MET A 115 -6.45 -14.83 -5.24
N ASP A 116 -6.16 -13.58 -5.57
CA ASP A 116 -7.16 -12.52 -5.67
C ASP A 116 -7.65 -12.49 -7.13
N PHE A 117 -8.91 -12.17 -7.39
CA PHE A 117 -9.44 -12.19 -8.76
C PHE A 117 -10.33 -10.99 -9.06
N ALA A 118 -10.07 -10.34 -10.20
CA ALA A 118 -10.84 -9.18 -10.63
C ALA A 118 -12.29 -9.55 -10.95
N LEU A 119 -13.24 -8.73 -10.48
CA LEU A 119 -14.68 -8.90 -10.69
C LEU A 119 -15.15 -8.69 -12.15
N GLY A 120 -14.30 -8.13 -12.99
CA GLY A 120 -14.60 -7.74 -14.35
C GLY A 120 -13.33 -7.63 -15.20
N ALA A 121 -13.51 -7.39 -16.49
CA ALA A 121 -12.40 -7.05 -17.38
C ALA A 121 -11.71 -5.74 -16.93
N SER A 122 -10.39 -5.68 -17.12
CA SER A 122 -9.53 -4.54 -16.82
C SER A 122 -9.56 -4.16 -15.33
N GLN A 123 -10.37 -3.20 -14.89
CA GLN A 123 -10.37 -2.66 -13.51
C GLN A 123 -11.32 -3.41 -12.59
N GLY A 124 -12.21 -4.22 -13.14
CA GLY A 124 -13.27 -4.86 -12.36
C GLY A 124 -14.57 -4.06 -12.24
N GLN A 125 -14.58 -2.75 -12.56
CA GLN A 125 -15.72 -1.82 -12.36
C GLN A 125 -16.95 -2.04 -13.25
N GLY A 126 -17.02 -3.11 -14.05
CA GLY A 126 -18.12 -3.26 -15.00
C GLY A 126 -18.34 -4.69 -15.47
N VAL A 127 -19.46 -4.87 -16.17
CA VAL A 127 -19.98 -6.19 -16.51
C VAL A 127 -20.55 -6.26 -17.93
N PRO A 128 -20.40 -7.38 -18.65
CA PRO A 128 -21.11 -7.60 -19.89
C PRO A 128 -22.61 -7.80 -19.66
N VAL A 129 -23.41 -6.85 -20.13
CA VAL A 129 -24.87 -6.84 -20.02
C VAL A 129 -25.46 -5.97 -21.12
N GLU A 130 -26.76 -6.12 -21.39
CA GLU A 130 -27.46 -5.25 -22.33
C GLU A 130 -27.39 -3.79 -21.84
N PRO A 131 -27.08 -2.82 -22.72
CA PRO A 131 -27.09 -1.42 -22.34
C PRO A 131 -28.43 -0.98 -21.76
N LEU A 132 -28.41 0.04 -20.89
CA LEU A 132 -29.60 0.56 -20.20
C LEU A 132 -30.25 -0.42 -19.20
N THR A 133 -29.56 -1.51 -18.84
CA THR A 133 -30.04 -2.42 -17.79
C THR A 133 -29.99 -1.74 -16.42
N PRO A 134 -31.06 -1.83 -15.59
CA PRO A 134 -31.05 -1.31 -14.23
C PRO A 134 -29.90 -1.87 -13.39
N GLY A 135 -29.15 -0.98 -12.72
CA GLY A 135 -27.91 -1.26 -12.00
C GLY A 135 -26.65 -0.87 -12.77
N LEU A 136 -26.74 -0.49 -14.06
CA LEU A 136 -25.66 0.22 -14.74
C LEU A 136 -25.55 1.65 -14.24
N ALA A 137 -24.36 2.23 -14.32
CA ALA A 137 -24.10 3.59 -13.86
C ALA A 137 -25.01 4.61 -14.54
N VAL A 138 -25.57 5.50 -13.73
CA VAL A 138 -26.34 6.66 -14.18
C VAL A 138 -25.64 7.94 -13.75
N GLN A 139 -26.01 9.04 -14.40
CA GLN A 139 -25.57 10.39 -14.06
C GLN A 139 -26.76 11.33 -14.11
N LEU A 140 -26.63 12.45 -13.41
CA LEU A 140 -27.55 13.57 -13.54
C LEU A 140 -26.97 14.61 -14.51
N VAL A 141 -27.75 15.03 -15.49
CA VAL A 141 -27.47 16.17 -16.39
C VAL A 141 -28.57 17.22 -16.23
N TYR A 142 -28.35 18.45 -16.68
CA TYR A 142 -29.40 19.47 -16.65
C TYR A 142 -29.50 20.28 -17.94
N GLY A 143 -30.71 20.78 -18.20
CA GLY A 143 -30.99 21.87 -19.13
C GLY A 143 -31.31 23.13 -18.33
N ARG A 144 -31.02 24.32 -18.87
CA ARG A 144 -31.37 25.59 -18.22
C ARG A 144 -31.86 26.66 -19.18
N THR A 145 -32.66 27.60 -18.68
CA THR A 145 -33.09 28.80 -19.40
C THR A 145 -33.31 29.97 -18.44
N SER A 146 -33.08 31.21 -18.90
CA SER A 146 -33.29 32.43 -18.11
C SER A 146 -34.69 33.02 -18.33
N VAL A 147 -35.25 33.62 -17.29
CA VAL A 147 -36.55 34.31 -17.30
C VAL A 147 -36.41 35.62 -16.52
N LYS A 148 -36.93 36.73 -17.05
CA LYS A 148 -36.89 38.02 -16.34
C LYS A 148 -37.83 38.02 -15.14
N GLY A 149 -37.49 38.79 -14.11
CA GLY A 149 -38.38 39.04 -12.97
C GLY A 149 -39.77 39.51 -13.41
N GLY A 150 -40.81 38.90 -12.87
CA GLY A 150 -42.21 39.19 -13.21
C GLY A 150 -42.72 38.56 -14.52
N GLU A 151 -41.83 38.01 -15.36
CA GLU A 151 -42.19 37.37 -16.62
C GLU A 151 -42.78 35.95 -16.41
N GLN A 152 -43.68 35.53 -17.31
CA GLN A 152 -44.24 34.18 -17.29
C GLN A 152 -43.52 33.29 -18.30
N PHE A 153 -42.87 32.24 -17.81
CA PHE A 153 -42.44 31.13 -18.63
C PHE A 153 -43.62 30.22 -18.94
N GLN A 154 -43.87 29.94 -20.22
CA GLN A 154 -44.86 28.96 -20.66
C GLN A 154 -44.31 28.21 -21.87
N GLY A 155 -43.75 27.03 -21.65
CA GLY A 155 -43.02 26.33 -22.69
C GLY A 155 -42.70 24.88 -22.35
N LYS A 156 -42.01 24.22 -23.29
CA LYS A 156 -41.31 22.96 -22.99
C LYS A 156 -40.17 23.25 -22.03
N LEU A 157 -39.85 22.29 -21.16
CA LEU A 157 -38.65 22.36 -20.33
C LEU A 157 -37.38 22.45 -21.21
N PRO A 158 -36.31 23.10 -20.72
CA PRO A 158 -35.04 23.08 -21.41
C PRO A 158 -34.53 21.63 -21.52
N GLU A 159 -34.09 21.26 -22.72
CA GLU A 159 -33.49 19.95 -22.99
C GLU A 159 -32.16 19.79 -22.24
N PRO A 160 -31.80 18.57 -21.80
CA PRO A 160 -30.55 18.33 -21.09
C PRO A 160 -29.32 18.65 -21.94
N VAL A 161 -28.33 19.33 -21.34
CA VAL A 161 -27.00 19.51 -21.93
C VAL A 161 -26.16 18.28 -21.60
N ILE A 162 -25.95 17.45 -22.62
CA ILE A 162 -25.31 16.13 -22.49
C ILE A 162 -23.86 16.14 -22.98
N ASP A 163 -23.44 17.23 -23.63
CA ASP A 163 -22.07 17.52 -23.97
C ASP A 163 -21.46 18.33 -22.82
N TRP A 164 -20.71 17.64 -21.96
CA TRP A 164 -20.09 18.14 -20.75
C TRP A 164 -18.62 17.75 -20.71
N ARG A 165 -17.81 18.43 -19.87
CA ARG A 165 -16.35 18.27 -19.82
C ARG A 165 -15.95 16.94 -19.16
N GLN A 166 -15.71 15.93 -19.99
CA GLN A 166 -15.15 14.64 -19.57
C GLN A 166 -13.63 14.71 -19.52
N ASN A 167 -13.03 14.24 -18.43
CA ASN A 167 -11.58 14.10 -18.32
C ASN A 167 -11.16 12.67 -18.63
N ILE A 168 -11.21 12.28 -19.92
CA ILE A 168 -11.12 10.88 -20.33
C ILE A 168 -9.73 10.25 -20.18
N GLY A 169 -8.63 10.95 -20.43
CA GLY A 169 -7.28 10.37 -20.37
C GLY A 169 -7.17 9.03 -21.14
N PHE A 170 -6.90 7.94 -20.41
CA PHE A 170 -6.88 6.56 -20.92
C PHE A 170 -8.23 5.81 -20.78
N MET A 171 -9.21 6.40 -20.10
CA MET A 171 -10.54 5.83 -19.89
C MET A 171 -11.37 5.89 -21.18
N GLN A 172 -12.37 5.03 -21.28
CA GLN A 172 -13.31 5.07 -22.40
C GLN A 172 -14.29 6.23 -22.25
N PRO A 173 -14.59 6.97 -23.33
CA PRO A 173 -15.61 8.02 -23.30
C PRO A 173 -17.02 7.43 -23.11
N GLN A 174 -17.94 8.26 -22.63
CA GLN A 174 -19.36 7.90 -22.55
C GLN A 174 -20.01 7.82 -23.94
N GLU A 175 -20.81 6.78 -24.18
CA GLU A 175 -21.58 6.64 -25.42
C GLU A 175 -22.97 7.31 -25.33
N VAL A 176 -23.32 8.09 -26.36
CA VAL A 176 -24.54 8.91 -26.32
C VAL A 176 -25.72 8.18 -26.95
N PHE A 177 -26.47 7.44 -26.14
CA PHE A 177 -27.77 6.85 -26.48
C PHE A 177 -28.67 6.67 -25.24
N GLY A 178 -29.92 6.26 -25.46
CA GLY A 178 -30.95 6.12 -24.41
C GLY A 178 -31.64 7.44 -24.09
N ASP A 179 -32.76 7.34 -23.37
CA ASP A 179 -33.60 8.47 -22.98
C ASP A 179 -33.08 9.16 -21.70
N SER A 180 -33.38 10.45 -21.58
CA SER A 180 -33.14 11.25 -20.38
C SER A 180 -34.44 11.37 -19.58
N ARG A 181 -34.50 10.80 -18.38
CA ARG A 181 -35.68 10.78 -17.50
C ARG A 181 -35.69 12.03 -16.63
N LEU A 182 -36.76 12.83 -16.68
CA LEU A 182 -36.91 14.01 -15.82
C LEU A 182 -36.94 13.58 -14.33
N VAL A 183 -36.04 14.16 -13.53
CA VAL A 183 -35.93 13.94 -12.08
C VAL A 183 -36.61 15.06 -11.30
N GLY A 184 -36.45 16.30 -11.75
CA GLY A 184 -37.04 17.46 -11.10
C GLY A 184 -36.79 18.75 -11.87
N VAL A 185 -37.51 19.80 -11.49
CA VAL A 185 -37.37 21.14 -12.04
C VAL A 185 -37.20 22.12 -10.90
N SER A 186 -36.27 23.06 -11.01
CA SER A 186 -36.10 24.12 -10.02
C SER A 186 -35.92 25.47 -10.66
N ALA A 187 -36.09 26.53 -9.87
CA ALA A 187 -35.70 27.87 -10.27
C ALA A 187 -35.01 28.62 -9.13
N GLY A 188 -34.18 29.60 -9.49
CA GLY A 188 -33.48 30.48 -8.55
C GLY A 188 -33.10 31.81 -9.19
N ALA A 189 -33.14 32.88 -8.43
CA ALA A 189 -32.75 34.22 -8.86
C ALA A 189 -31.23 34.37 -8.96
N ILE A 190 -30.77 35.08 -9.98
CA ILE A 190 -29.36 35.43 -10.14
C ILE A 190 -29.05 36.66 -9.29
N ARG A 191 -28.04 36.54 -8.43
CA ARG A 191 -27.49 37.67 -7.66
C ARG A 191 -26.32 38.32 -8.36
N SER A 192 -25.38 37.51 -8.84
CA SER A 192 -24.24 38.01 -9.58
C SER A 192 -23.70 36.96 -10.54
N THR A 193 -22.99 37.42 -11.56
CA THR A 193 -22.24 36.57 -12.48
C THR A 193 -20.82 37.09 -12.59
N THR A 194 -19.85 36.22 -12.34
CA THR A 194 -18.42 36.53 -12.43
C THR A 194 -17.79 35.66 -13.50
N LYS A 195 -17.24 36.27 -14.54
CA LYS A 195 -16.43 35.56 -15.55
C LYS A 195 -15.00 35.48 -15.06
N TYR A 196 -14.38 34.31 -15.17
CA TYR A 196 -13.00 34.09 -14.71
C TYR A 196 -12.08 33.47 -15.77
N SER A 197 -12.60 33.16 -16.96
CA SER A 197 -11.78 32.83 -18.13
C SER A 197 -12.34 33.48 -19.41
N ASP A 198 -11.44 33.78 -20.35
CA ASP A 198 -11.81 34.27 -21.68
C ASP A 198 -12.51 33.19 -22.54
N ASN A 199 -12.42 31.92 -22.11
CA ASN A 199 -13.06 30.77 -22.75
C ASN A 199 -14.54 30.61 -22.38
N GLY A 200 -15.10 31.58 -21.64
CA GLY A 200 -16.52 31.61 -21.30
C GLY A 200 -16.86 30.91 -19.99
N ASP A 201 -15.89 30.61 -19.13
CA ASP A 201 -16.18 30.09 -17.80
C ASP A 201 -16.74 31.18 -16.89
N ALA A 202 -17.83 30.84 -16.21
CA ALA A 202 -18.57 31.74 -15.36
C ALA A 202 -18.99 31.09 -14.05
N MET A 203 -19.02 31.92 -13.03
CA MET A 203 -19.55 31.64 -11.72
C MET A 203 -20.83 32.42 -11.51
N VAL A 204 -21.92 31.77 -11.10
CA VAL A 204 -23.23 32.41 -10.89
C VAL A 204 -23.66 32.23 -9.44
N ALA A 205 -23.79 33.34 -8.72
CA ALA A 205 -24.36 33.35 -7.38
C ALA A 205 -25.88 33.33 -7.47
N LEU A 206 -26.52 32.38 -6.78
CA LEU A 206 -27.97 32.26 -6.65
C LEU A 206 -28.43 32.76 -5.28
N ASP A 207 -29.58 33.41 -5.22
CA ASP A 207 -30.22 33.76 -3.94
C ASP A 207 -30.92 32.54 -3.35
N GLU A 208 -30.43 32.02 -2.21
CA GLU A 208 -31.01 30.87 -1.51
C GLU A 208 -32.51 31.05 -1.22
N ALA A 209 -32.94 32.25 -0.84
CA ALA A 209 -34.33 32.52 -0.47
C ALA A 209 -35.30 32.43 -1.67
N SER A 210 -34.78 32.61 -2.88
CA SER A 210 -35.54 32.55 -4.13
C SER A 210 -35.64 31.13 -4.71
N MET A 211 -34.85 30.18 -4.19
CA MET A 211 -34.77 28.82 -4.72
C MET A 211 -36.08 28.05 -4.47
N VAL A 212 -36.66 27.50 -5.54
CA VAL A 212 -37.96 26.82 -5.53
C VAL A 212 -37.92 25.53 -6.34
N ASP A 213 -38.60 24.49 -5.84
CA ASP A 213 -38.89 23.27 -6.59
C ASP A 213 -40.18 23.48 -7.39
N LEU A 214 -40.09 23.32 -8.70
CA LEU A 214 -41.17 23.53 -9.67
C LEU A 214 -41.67 22.21 -10.29
N SER A 215 -41.32 21.07 -9.69
CA SER A 215 -41.58 19.76 -10.26
C SER A 215 -43.08 19.44 -10.35
N GLU A 216 -43.89 19.92 -9.39
CA GLU A 216 -45.34 19.68 -9.36
C GLU A 216 -46.10 20.52 -10.40
N GLU A 217 -45.50 21.62 -10.89
CA GLU A 217 -46.05 22.50 -11.91
C GLU A 217 -45.80 22.01 -13.35
N VAL A 218 -45.06 20.91 -13.51
CA VAL A 218 -44.78 20.32 -14.82
C VAL A 218 -45.91 19.41 -15.25
N VAL A 219 -46.49 19.70 -16.43
CA VAL A 219 -47.51 18.86 -17.06
C VAL A 219 -47.03 18.48 -18.46
N GLU A 220 -46.90 17.18 -18.72
CA GLU A 220 -46.47 16.65 -20.03
C GLU A 220 -45.16 17.26 -20.56
N GLY A 221 -44.16 17.44 -19.68
CA GLY A 221 -42.86 18.04 -20.01
C GLY A 221 -42.90 19.54 -20.30
N ARG A 222 -43.97 20.22 -19.86
CA ARG A 222 -44.16 21.67 -20.03
C ARG A 222 -44.33 22.33 -18.67
N LEU A 223 -43.74 23.52 -18.53
CA LEU A 223 -43.86 24.34 -17.33
C LEU A 223 -44.65 25.61 -17.66
N LYS A 224 -45.54 26.00 -16.75
CA LYS A 224 -46.17 27.32 -16.73
C LYS A 224 -45.92 27.96 -15.36
N TRP A 225 -44.96 28.86 -15.30
CA TRP A 225 -44.54 29.51 -14.05
C TRP A 225 -44.26 30.99 -14.27
N ARG A 226 -44.58 31.82 -13.28
CA ARG A 226 -44.28 33.26 -13.31
C ARG A 226 -43.16 33.55 -12.32
N ALA A 227 -42.04 34.05 -12.83
CA ALA A 227 -40.94 34.49 -12.00
C ALA A 227 -41.41 35.63 -11.08
N PRO A 228 -41.09 35.60 -9.78
CA PRO A 228 -41.33 36.74 -8.90
C PRO A 228 -40.63 38.00 -9.43
N SER A 229 -41.17 39.18 -9.09
CA SER A 229 -40.62 40.47 -9.53
C SER A 229 -39.64 41.09 -8.52
N ASP A 230 -39.13 40.29 -7.59
CA ASP A 230 -38.21 40.70 -6.53
C ASP A 230 -36.73 40.69 -6.96
N HIS A 231 -36.44 40.10 -8.12
CA HIS A 231 -35.12 40.05 -8.76
C HIS A 231 -35.25 40.30 -10.26
N ASP A 232 -34.17 40.77 -10.88
CA ASP A 232 -34.18 41.10 -12.32
C ASP A 232 -34.24 39.85 -13.21
N GLU A 233 -33.64 38.73 -12.75
CA GLU A 233 -33.49 37.52 -13.55
C GLU A 233 -33.52 36.25 -12.68
N TYR A 234 -34.20 35.23 -13.19
CA TYR A 234 -34.28 33.88 -12.67
C TYR A 234 -33.75 32.87 -13.68
N ILE A 235 -33.16 31.78 -13.21
CA ILE A 235 -32.82 30.62 -14.03
C ILE A 235 -33.76 29.48 -13.66
N ILE A 236 -34.33 28.83 -14.67
CA ILE A 236 -35.06 27.57 -14.55
C ILE A 236 -34.13 26.44 -14.96
N PHE A 237 -34.03 25.41 -14.13
CA PHE A 237 -33.28 24.19 -14.35
C PHE A 237 -34.23 23.01 -14.51
N ALA A 238 -33.99 22.15 -15.49
CA ALA A 238 -34.63 20.84 -15.57
C ALA A 238 -33.54 19.77 -15.49
N PHE A 239 -33.64 18.87 -14.50
CA PHE A 239 -32.66 17.83 -14.21
C PHE A 239 -33.13 16.50 -14.78
N TYR A 240 -32.23 15.79 -15.43
CA TYR A 240 -32.53 14.52 -16.05
C TYR A 240 -31.49 13.47 -15.66
N GLU A 241 -31.99 12.32 -15.26
CA GLU A 241 -31.19 11.11 -15.09
C GLU A 241 -31.03 10.43 -16.44
N ARG A 242 -29.83 9.94 -16.71
CA ARG A 242 -29.55 9.07 -17.85
C ARG A 242 -28.43 8.11 -17.52
N PHE A 243 -28.37 6.99 -18.25
CA PHE A 243 -27.20 6.11 -18.18
C PHE A 243 -25.95 6.85 -18.65
N THR A 244 -24.82 6.58 -18.01
CA THR A 244 -23.52 7.08 -18.45
C THR A 244 -23.12 6.42 -19.77
N ASN A 245 -23.53 5.16 -19.97
CA ASN A 245 -23.06 4.29 -21.06
C ASN A 245 -21.53 4.35 -21.21
N GLN A 246 -20.82 4.48 -20.09
CA GLN A 246 -19.37 4.37 -20.09
C GLN A 246 -19.02 2.88 -20.13
N ARG A 247 -18.04 2.55 -20.97
CA ARG A 247 -17.48 1.19 -21.02
C ARG A 247 -16.31 1.08 -20.05
N SER A 248 -16.26 0.00 -19.28
CA SER A 248 -15.02 -0.40 -18.59
C SER A 248 -14.11 -1.22 -19.51
N CYS A 249 -14.69 -1.87 -20.52
CA CYS A 249 -13.96 -2.66 -21.51
C CYS A 249 -14.68 -2.64 -22.86
N VAL A 250 -13.96 -2.28 -23.93
CA VAL A 250 -14.51 -2.22 -25.30
C VAL A 250 -14.33 -3.57 -25.99
N GLY A 251 -15.43 -4.15 -26.45
CA GLY A 251 -15.43 -5.35 -27.28
C GLY A 251 -16.02 -5.13 -28.66
N ILE A 252 -16.07 -6.19 -29.47
CA ILE A 252 -16.70 -6.19 -30.81
C ILE A 252 -18.01 -6.99 -30.72
N PRO A 253 -19.17 -6.33 -30.85
CA PRO A 253 -20.46 -6.94 -30.55
C PRO A 253 -20.88 -7.97 -31.62
N THR A 254 -20.90 -9.23 -31.22
CA THR A 254 -21.68 -10.31 -31.88
C THR A 254 -22.78 -10.85 -30.98
N ASP A 255 -22.62 -10.68 -29.66
CA ASP A 255 -23.63 -10.82 -28.61
C ASP A 255 -23.30 -9.92 -27.42
N VAL A 256 -24.11 -10.00 -26.37
CA VAL A 256 -23.98 -9.18 -25.15
C VAL A 256 -22.61 -9.32 -24.47
N ILE A 257 -22.04 -10.52 -24.46
CA ILE A 257 -20.75 -10.77 -23.79
C ILE A 257 -19.60 -10.27 -24.65
N ALA A 258 -19.66 -10.50 -25.97
CA ALA A 258 -18.67 -10.01 -26.93
C ALA A 258 -18.68 -8.48 -27.04
N ASN A 259 -19.80 -7.82 -26.71
CA ASN A 259 -19.94 -6.37 -26.66
C ASN A 259 -19.20 -5.72 -25.45
N GLY A 260 -18.25 -6.39 -24.82
CA GLY A 260 -17.46 -5.81 -23.73
C GLY A 260 -18.25 -5.57 -22.44
N SER A 261 -17.75 -4.68 -21.59
CA SER A 261 -18.30 -4.44 -20.24
C SER A 261 -18.72 -2.98 -20.05
N TRP A 262 -19.84 -2.78 -19.35
CA TRP A 262 -20.41 -1.48 -18.99
C TRP A 262 -20.22 -1.20 -17.51
N VAL A 263 -19.90 0.04 -17.17
CA VAL A 263 -19.69 0.46 -15.77
C VAL A 263 -20.99 0.31 -14.98
N THR A 264 -20.90 -0.30 -13.80
CA THR A 264 -22.04 -0.50 -12.90
C THR A 264 -22.27 0.69 -11.97
N ASP A 265 -23.46 0.81 -11.40
CA ASP A 265 -23.77 1.81 -10.38
C ASP A 265 -23.01 1.48 -9.08
N HIS A 266 -21.97 2.26 -8.77
CA HIS A 266 -21.16 2.10 -7.57
C HIS A 266 -21.79 2.77 -6.34
N TYR A 267 -22.97 3.39 -6.47
CA TYR A 267 -23.63 4.11 -5.38
C TYR A 267 -24.91 3.40 -4.92
N SER A 268 -25.06 2.12 -5.28
CA SER A 268 -26.10 1.27 -4.72
C SER A 268 -25.75 -0.22 -4.84
N ALA A 269 -26.38 -1.04 -4.00
CA ALA A 269 -26.29 -2.50 -4.13
C ALA A 269 -26.85 -3.05 -5.46
N ALA A 270 -27.53 -2.25 -6.28
CA ALA A 270 -28.02 -2.70 -7.59
C ALA A 270 -26.87 -2.95 -8.59
N GLY A 271 -25.81 -2.14 -8.56
CA GLY A 271 -24.61 -2.37 -9.38
C GLY A 271 -23.92 -3.68 -9.01
N THR A 272 -23.68 -3.90 -7.72
CA THR A 272 -23.17 -5.18 -7.21
C THR A 272 -24.01 -6.37 -7.65
N LYS A 273 -25.34 -6.25 -7.58
CA LYS A 273 -26.26 -7.33 -8.03
C LYS A 273 -26.17 -7.62 -9.52
N LEU A 274 -25.73 -6.69 -10.37
CA LEU A 274 -25.46 -6.99 -11.78
C LEU A 274 -24.17 -7.81 -11.93
N VAL A 275 -23.08 -7.36 -11.31
CA VAL A 275 -21.79 -8.06 -11.34
C VAL A 275 -21.94 -9.49 -10.84
N THR A 276 -22.51 -9.67 -9.66
CA THR A 276 -22.65 -10.98 -9.01
C THR A 276 -23.57 -11.92 -9.79
N ARG A 277 -24.70 -11.45 -10.33
CA ARG A 277 -25.57 -12.27 -11.20
C ARG A 277 -24.86 -12.73 -12.47
N PHE A 278 -24.01 -11.88 -13.05
CA PHE A 278 -23.22 -12.27 -14.21
C PHE A 278 -22.23 -13.38 -13.87
N TRP A 279 -21.52 -13.26 -12.75
CA TRP A 279 -20.62 -14.31 -12.26
C TRP A 279 -21.34 -15.63 -12.03
N GLU A 280 -22.45 -15.59 -11.29
CA GLU A 280 -23.30 -16.75 -10.99
C GLU A 280 -23.75 -17.49 -12.24
N LYS A 281 -24.12 -16.74 -13.28
CA LYS A 281 -24.63 -17.30 -14.53
C LYS A 281 -23.52 -17.84 -15.44
N ASN A 282 -22.42 -17.09 -15.61
CA ASN A 282 -21.48 -17.33 -16.69
C ASN A 282 -20.16 -17.96 -16.23
N LEU A 283 -19.66 -17.58 -15.05
CA LEU A 283 -18.32 -17.95 -14.59
C LEU A 283 -18.33 -19.06 -13.55
N LEU A 284 -19.29 -19.08 -12.64
CA LEU A 284 -19.32 -20.05 -11.56
C LEU A 284 -19.88 -21.41 -12.00
N ASN A 285 -19.34 -22.47 -11.41
CA ASN A 285 -19.88 -23.84 -11.37
C ASN A 285 -19.35 -24.49 -10.08
N THR A 286 -19.74 -25.75 -9.80
CA THR A 286 -19.29 -26.45 -8.59
C THR A 286 -17.76 -26.51 -8.48
N GLU A 287 -17.08 -26.85 -9.56
CA GLU A 287 -15.62 -26.98 -9.59
C GLU A 287 -14.89 -25.66 -9.28
N ILE A 288 -15.27 -24.56 -9.93
CA ILE A 288 -14.67 -23.24 -9.67
C ILE A 288 -14.97 -22.79 -8.24
N ARG A 289 -16.16 -23.07 -7.71
CA ARG A 289 -16.48 -22.75 -6.30
C ARG A 289 -15.59 -23.51 -5.33
N ASP A 290 -15.35 -24.79 -5.58
CA ASP A 290 -14.48 -25.62 -4.73
C ASP A 290 -13.02 -25.18 -4.83
N LEU A 291 -12.58 -24.74 -6.02
CA LEU A 291 -11.26 -24.14 -6.20
C LEU A 291 -11.13 -22.79 -5.48
N LEU A 292 -12.11 -21.90 -5.62
CA LEU A 292 -12.13 -20.61 -4.92
C LEU A 292 -12.08 -20.79 -3.40
N LYS A 293 -12.84 -21.73 -2.83
CA LYS A 293 -12.73 -22.07 -1.39
C LYS A 293 -11.35 -22.60 -0.98
N SER A 294 -10.60 -23.16 -1.93
CA SER A 294 -9.31 -23.79 -1.69
C SER A 294 -8.14 -22.82 -1.81
N VAL A 295 -8.21 -21.82 -2.70
CA VAL A 295 -7.09 -20.93 -3.02
C VAL A 295 -7.47 -19.45 -3.18
N GLY A 296 -8.75 -19.12 -3.25
CA GLY A 296 -9.22 -17.75 -3.39
C GLY A 296 -9.15 -17.02 -2.05
N GLU A 297 -8.66 -15.78 -2.05
CA GLU A 297 -8.59 -14.92 -0.87
C GLU A 297 -9.57 -13.75 -1.01
N HIS A 298 -9.45 -13.00 -2.10
CA HIS A 298 -10.30 -11.85 -2.39
C HIS A 298 -10.90 -11.89 -3.80
N SER A 299 -12.19 -11.58 -3.90
CA SER A 299 -12.68 -10.90 -5.10
C SER A 299 -12.17 -9.45 -5.09
N TRP A 300 -11.87 -8.89 -6.25
CA TRP A 300 -11.10 -7.64 -6.31
C TRP A 300 -11.60 -6.63 -7.36
N GLU A 301 -11.46 -5.34 -7.05
CA GLU A 301 -11.72 -4.18 -7.93
C GLU A 301 -10.61 -3.11 -7.75
N ASP A 302 -10.15 -2.51 -8.84
CA ASP A 302 -9.08 -1.49 -8.86
C ASP A 302 -9.55 -0.11 -8.36
N SER A 303 -8.73 0.94 -8.52
CA SER A 303 -9.19 2.34 -8.39
C SER A 303 -10.38 2.59 -9.33
N MET A 304 -11.18 3.65 -9.09
CA MET A 304 -12.41 3.92 -9.86
C MET A 304 -12.19 4.97 -10.96
N GLU A 305 -12.48 4.61 -12.21
CA GLU A 305 -12.27 5.42 -13.42
C GLU A 305 -13.59 5.75 -14.12
N ILE A 306 -14.50 6.28 -13.31
CA ILE A 306 -15.88 6.54 -13.68
C ILE A 306 -16.06 8.04 -13.93
N GLN A 307 -16.57 8.38 -15.10
CA GLN A 307 -16.93 9.73 -15.52
C GLN A 307 -18.44 9.94 -15.34
N ALA A 308 -18.83 11.08 -14.79
CA ALA A 308 -20.21 11.56 -14.75
C ALA A 308 -20.24 13.09 -14.68
N SER A 309 -21.24 13.72 -15.31
CA SER A 309 -21.51 15.16 -15.10
C SER A 309 -21.86 15.46 -13.64
N LEU A 310 -22.60 14.54 -13.01
CA LEU A 310 -22.79 14.44 -11.58
C LEU A 310 -23.04 12.97 -11.25
N TYR A 311 -22.26 12.40 -10.35
CA TYR A 311 -22.45 11.02 -9.90
C TYR A 311 -23.85 10.83 -9.28
N TRP A 312 -24.51 9.72 -9.60
CA TRP A 312 -25.94 9.57 -9.30
C TRP A 312 -26.35 8.11 -9.14
N THR A 313 -27.50 7.89 -8.50
CA THR A 313 -28.18 6.59 -8.42
C THR A 313 -29.70 6.77 -8.49
N PRO A 314 -30.48 5.82 -9.04
CA PRO A 314 -31.89 6.07 -9.36
C PRO A 314 -32.84 6.44 -8.21
N ASP A 315 -32.53 6.04 -6.97
CA ASP A 315 -33.31 6.31 -5.76
C ASP A 315 -32.69 7.44 -4.90
N TYR A 316 -31.73 8.20 -5.45
CA TYR A 316 -30.98 9.22 -4.73
C TYR A 316 -31.88 10.25 -4.03
N ILE A 317 -32.91 10.79 -4.71
CA ILE A 317 -33.82 11.80 -4.12
C ILE A 317 -34.55 11.25 -2.89
N GLU A 318 -34.98 9.99 -2.95
CA GLU A 318 -35.69 9.32 -1.85
C GLU A 318 -34.74 9.13 -0.65
N ARG A 319 -33.53 8.62 -0.91
CA ARG A 319 -32.47 8.44 0.10
C ARG A 319 -32.09 9.75 0.76
N PHE A 320 -31.79 10.76 -0.05
CA PHE A 320 -31.44 12.09 0.42
C PHE A 320 -32.55 12.68 1.29
N THR A 321 -33.80 12.62 0.84
CA THR A 321 -34.93 13.18 1.58
C THR A 321 -35.12 12.47 2.91
N ALA A 322 -34.99 11.14 2.94
CA ALA A 322 -35.09 10.35 4.15
C ALA A 322 -33.93 10.62 5.13
N GLY A 323 -32.69 10.73 4.63
CA GLY A 323 -31.49 10.89 5.45
C GLY A 323 -31.17 12.31 5.87
N ARG A 324 -31.56 13.32 5.07
CA ARG A 324 -31.23 14.75 5.30
C ARG A 324 -32.45 15.57 5.72
N GLY A 325 -33.67 15.07 5.53
CA GLY A 325 -34.91 15.69 6.02
C GLY A 325 -35.51 16.76 5.10
N TYR A 326 -35.03 16.91 3.87
CA TYR A 326 -35.59 17.81 2.86
C TYR A 326 -35.36 17.29 1.43
N ASN A 327 -36.18 17.73 0.49
CA ASN A 327 -36.03 17.40 -0.93
C ASN A 327 -34.88 18.22 -1.57
N PRO A 328 -33.88 17.59 -2.19
CA PRO A 328 -32.72 18.30 -2.76
C PRO A 328 -32.99 18.98 -4.10
N VAL A 329 -34.13 18.76 -4.78
CA VAL A 329 -34.37 19.19 -6.18
C VAL A 329 -34.02 20.66 -6.41
N LYS A 330 -34.43 21.55 -5.50
CA LYS A 330 -34.13 22.98 -5.66
C LYS A 330 -32.64 23.33 -5.53
N TYR A 331 -31.86 22.50 -4.84
CA TYR A 331 -30.42 22.70 -4.61
C TYR A 331 -29.52 21.89 -5.57
N LEU A 332 -30.09 21.04 -6.43
CA LEU A 332 -29.33 20.29 -7.45
C LEU A 332 -28.40 21.14 -8.34
N PRO A 333 -28.70 22.40 -8.73
CA PRO A 333 -27.76 23.19 -9.53
C PRO A 333 -26.39 23.35 -8.86
N LEU A 334 -26.36 23.39 -7.52
CA LEU A 334 -25.15 23.59 -6.74
C LEU A 334 -24.21 22.38 -6.84
N MET A 335 -24.76 21.17 -7.00
CA MET A 335 -24.01 19.91 -6.95
C MET A 335 -23.07 19.71 -8.15
N PHE A 336 -23.32 20.39 -9.27
CA PHE A 336 -22.47 20.41 -10.47
C PHE A 336 -21.20 21.27 -10.27
N HIS A 337 -20.48 20.97 -9.19
CA HIS A 337 -19.29 21.66 -8.74
C HIS A 337 -18.04 20.84 -9.04
N GLN A 338 -16.90 21.50 -9.28
CA GLN A 338 -15.63 20.84 -9.56
C GLN A 338 -15.26 19.80 -8.50
N SER A 339 -15.51 20.03 -7.22
CA SER A 339 -15.18 19.08 -6.16
C SER A 339 -15.99 17.77 -6.17
N ASN A 340 -17.02 17.66 -7.02
CA ASN A 340 -17.80 16.45 -7.21
C ASN A 340 -17.47 15.71 -8.51
N SER A 341 -16.46 16.15 -9.28
CA SER A 341 -16.00 15.46 -10.48
C SER A 341 -14.84 14.50 -10.17
N PHE A 342 -14.50 13.65 -11.14
CA PHE A 342 -13.34 12.76 -11.09
C PHE A 342 -12.05 13.51 -10.70
N HIS A 343 -11.42 13.09 -9.60
CA HIS A 343 -10.30 13.79 -8.91
C HIS A 343 -10.53 15.25 -8.50
N GLY A 344 -11.72 15.79 -8.76
CA GLY A 344 -12.02 17.21 -8.68
C GLY A 344 -11.15 18.08 -9.58
N TYR A 345 -10.81 17.62 -10.78
CA TYR A 345 -9.95 18.35 -11.72
C TYR A 345 -10.63 19.55 -12.37
N GLU A 346 -11.88 19.41 -12.81
CA GLU A 346 -12.63 20.49 -13.45
C GLU A 346 -14.14 20.36 -13.20
N ALA A 347 -14.86 21.48 -13.32
CA ALA A 347 -16.32 21.46 -13.28
C ALA A 347 -16.89 20.87 -14.59
N PRO A 348 -18.01 20.13 -14.52
CA PRO A 348 -18.58 19.44 -15.69
C PRO A 348 -19.08 20.40 -16.78
N TYR A 349 -19.45 21.64 -16.42
CA TYR A 349 -19.94 22.67 -17.34
C TYR A 349 -19.16 23.97 -17.19
N ASN A 350 -19.27 24.86 -18.18
CA ASN A 350 -18.65 26.18 -18.16
C ASN A 350 -19.29 27.17 -17.16
N THR A 351 -20.41 26.80 -16.53
CA THR A 351 -21.10 27.62 -15.56
C THR A 351 -21.24 26.84 -14.27
N THR A 352 -20.66 27.35 -13.19
CA THR A 352 -20.83 26.78 -11.86
C THR A 352 -21.75 27.66 -11.02
N PHE A 353 -22.73 27.04 -10.36
CA PHE A 353 -23.70 27.71 -9.50
C PHE A 353 -23.30 27.54 -8.04
N TYR A 354 -23.43 28.62 -7.26
CA TYR A 354 -23.20 28.63 -5.83
C TYR A 354 -24.20 29.56 -5.15
N LEU A 355 -24.34 29.48 -3.83
CA LEU A 355 -25.22 30.38 -3.09
C LEU A 355 -24.52 31.70 -2.75
N GLU A 356 -25.23 32.81 -2.89
CA GLU A 356 -24.74 34.11 -2.46
C GLU A 356 -24.32 34.09 -0.98
N GLY A 357 -23.17 34.68 -0.67
CA GLY A 357 -22.63 34.72 0.69
C GLY A 357 -21.79 33.50 1.09
N GLU A 358 -21.93 32.36 0.42
CA GLU A 358 -21.09 31.16 0.66
C GLU A 358 -19.78 31.19 -0.15
N GLY A 359 -19.75 31.89 -1.29
CA GLY A 359 -18.59 31.97 -2.18
C GLY A 359 -18.34 30.68 -3.00
N TYR A 360 -17.23 30.64 -3.75
CA TYR A 360 -16.79 29.44 -4.49
C TYR A 360 -16.03 28.46 -3.58
N GLY A 361 -16.72 27.90 -2.59
CA GLY A 361 -16.15 26.91 -1.68
C GLY A 361 -16.63 25.49 -2.00
N ASP A 362 -15.78 24.49 -1.78
CA ASP A 362 -16.18 23.08 -1.83
C ASP A 362 -16.90 22.59 -0.56
N GLN A 363 -17.01 23.48 0.46
CA GLN A 363 -17.59 23.24 1.78
C GLN A 363 -19.08 23.64 1.91
N GLY A 364 -19.78 23.90 0.80
CA GLY A 364 -21.20 24.27 0.87
C GLY A 364 -22.04 23.15 1.52
N LYS A 365 -22.93 23.51 2.46
CA LYS A 365 -23.74 22.55 3.24
C LYS A 365 -24.56 21.58 2.37
N TYR A 366 -25.07 22.05 1.23
CA TYR A 366 -25.80 21.22 0.27
C TYR A 366 -24.89 20.30 -0.56
N LEU A 367 -23.63 20.69 -0.79
CA LEU A 367 -22.62 19.82 -1.41
C LEU A 367 -22.21 18.70 -0.45
N GLN A 368 -22.04 19.04 0.83
CA GLN A 368 -21.73 18.11 1.90
C GLN A 368 -22.84 17.07 2.08
N ASP A 369 -24.10 17.48 2.19
CA ASP A 369 -25.25 16.56 2.25
C ASP A 369 -25.30 15.63 1.02
N TYR A 370 -24.89 16.13 -0.15
CA TYR A 370 -24.79 15.31 -1.36
C TYR A 370 -23.74 14.21 -1.22
N ARG A 371 -22.52 14.55 -0.79
CA ARG A 371 -21.42 13.58 -0.63
C ARG A 371 -21.70 12.58 0.49
N LEU A 372 -22.36 13.00 1.56
CA LEU A 372 -22.82 12.10 2.63
C LEU A 372 -23.76 11.03 2.08
N THR A 373 -24.77 11.45 1.31
CA THR A 373 -25.75 10.53 0.69
C THR A 373 -25.08 9.61 -0.34
N LEU A 374 -24.12 10.14 -1.11
CA LEU A 374 -23.34 9.36 -2.08
C LEU A 374 -22.45 8.31 -1.39
N THR A 375 -21.82 8.68 -0.26
CA THR A 375 -20.98 7.79 0.56
C THR A 375 -21.81 6.65 1.14
N GLU A 376 -23.03 6.92 1.63
CA GLU A 376 -23.96 5.88 2.11
C GLU A 376 -24.26 4.86 1.00
N GLY A 377 -24.51 5.33 -0.23
CA GLY A 377 -24.72 4.47 -1.40
C GLY A 377 -23.48 3.64 -1.78
N TYR A 378 -22.29 4.23 -1.72
CA TYR A 378 -21.03 3.51 -1.97
C TYR A 378 -20.75 2.44 -0.90
N ASN A 379 -21.08 2.72 0.36
CA ASN A 379 -20.97 1.74 1.43
C ASN A 379 -21.90 0.54 1.19
N GLU A 380 -23.14 0.76 0.75
CA GLU A 380 -24.05 -0.33 0.37
C GLU A 380 -23.52 -1.19 -0.80
N TYR A 381 -22.86 -0.56 -1.78
CA TYR A 381 -22.20 -1.27 -2.88
C TYR A 381 -21.11 -2.23 -2.37
N LEU A 382 -20.22 -1.73 -1.51
CA LEU A 382 -19.13 -2.49 -0.90
C LEU A 382 -19.63 -3.62 0.01
N GLU A 383 -20.60 -3.35 0.89
CA GLU A 383 -21.18 -4.36 1.79
C GLU A 383 -21.85 -5.50 1.03
N ALA A 384 -22.53 -5.18 -0.08
CA ALA A 384 -23.13 -6.19 -0.95
C ALA A 384 -22.05 -7.07 -1.63
N LEU A 385 -20.90 -6.51 -2.00
CA LEU A 385 -19.79 -7.25 -2.61
C LEU A 385 -19.13 -8.17 -1.60
N GLU A 386 -18.84 -7.64 -0.40
CA GLU A 386 -18.30 -8.41 0.72
C GLU A 386 -19.22 -9.59 1.07
N SER A 387 -20.53 -9.35 1.15
CA SER A 387 -21.53 -10.40 1.41
C SER A 387 -21.55 -11.50 0.34
N TRP A 388 -21.46 -11.13 -0.94
CA TRP A 388 -21.40 -12.10 -2.03
C TRP A 388 -20.10 -12.88 -2.03
N ALA A 389 -18.95 -12.21 -1.83
CA ALA A 389 -17.66 -12.85 -1.75
C ALA A 389 -17.60 -13.90 -0.63
N GLN A 390 -18.12 -13.56 0.55
CA GLN A 390 -18.25 -14.49 1.69
C GLN A 390 -19.09 -15.73 1.34
N SER A 391 -20.12 -15.59 0.51
CA SER A 391 -20.92 -16.73 0.02
C SER A 391 -20.11 -17.72 -0.84
N LEU A 392 -18.98 -17.28 -1.40
CA LEU A 392 -18.03 -18.12 -2.15
C LEU A 392 -16.94 -18.71 -1.26
N GLY A 393 -16.84 -18.30 0.01
CA GLY A 393 -15.75 -18.67 0.92
C GLY A 393 -14.50 -17.82 0.77
N VAL A 394 -14.59 -16.65 0.11
CA VAL A 394 -13.52 -15.65 -0.01
C VAL A 394 -14.01 -14.32 0.59
N SER A 395 -13.23 -13.26 0.54
CA SER A 395 -13.66 -11.91 0.96
C SER A 395 -13.53 -10.89 -0.19
N HIS A 396 -13.75 -9.60 0.07
CA HIS A 396 -13.58 -8.56 -0.94
C HIS A 396 -12.39 -7.64 -0.63
N SER A 397 -11.72 -7.19 -1.68
CA SER A 397 -10.60 -6.25 -1.67
C SER A 397 -10.82 -5.19 -2.75
N CYS A 398 -10.51 -3.92 -2.48
CA CYS A 398 -10.51 -2.89 -3.52
C CYS A 398 -9.70 -1.66 -3.13
N GLN A 399 -9.38 -0.83 -4.13
CA GLN A 399 -8.84 0.52 -3.90
C GLN A 399 -9.97 1.47 -3.47
N VAL A 400 -10.21 1.52 -2.17
CA VAL A 400 -11.41 2.11 -1.56
C VAL A 400 -11.52 3.61 -1.86
N ALA A 401 -12.69 4.05 -2.34
CA ALA A 401 -13.07 5.46 -2.53
C ALA A 401 -12.17 6.27 -3.50
N TYR A 402 -11.25 5.61 -4.20
CA TYR A 402 -10.22 6.28 -5.00
C TYR A 402 -10.82 7.10 -6.14
N ASN A 403 -10.31 8.31 -6.38
CA ASN A 403 -10.76 9.26 -7.42
C ASN A 403 -12.21 9.79 -7.33
N GLN A 404 -12.99 9.35 -6.33
CA GLN A 404 -14.42 9.67 -6.18
C GLN A 404 -14.67 10.65 -5.02
N PRO A 405 -15.76 11.46 -5.07
CA PRO A 405 -16.09 12.43 -4.03
C PRO A 405 -16.87 11.79 -2.86
N VAL A 406 -16.35 10.69 -2.28
CA VAL A 406 -16.94 9.98 -1.13
C VAL A 406 -15.94 9.96 0.04
N ASP A 407 -16.43 9.72 1.26
CA ASP A 407 -15.56 9.64 2.44
C ASP A 407 -14.81 8.30 2.48
N LEU A 408 -13.52 8.34 2.13
CA LEU A 408 -12.64 7.19 2.20
C LEU A 408 -12.54 6.63 3.62
N SER A 409 -12.44 7.49 4.64
CA SER A 409 -12.22 7.04 6.02
C SER A 409 -13.41 6.25 6.57
N ALA A 410 -14.63 6.62 6.16
CA ALA A 410 -15.85 5.90 6.51
C ALA A 410 -15.97 4.54 5.78
N SER A 411 -15.43 4.45 4.57
CA SER A 411 -15.59 3.29 3.68
C SER A 411 -14.55 2.20 3.91
N VAL A 412 -13.31 2.57 4.25
CA VAL A 412 -12.17 1.62 4.44
C VAL A 412 -12.49 0.48 5.42
N PRO A 413 -13.13 0.71 6.58
CA PRO A 413 -13.44 -0.37 7.52
C PRO A 413 -14.40 -1.44 6.97
N LEU A 414 -15.14 -1.17 5.89
CA LEU A 414 -16.14 -2.10 5.35
C LEU A 414 -15.53 -3.23 4.52
N VAL A 415 -14.34 -3.01 3.97
CA VAL A 415 -13.66 -3.96 3.07
C VAL A 415 -12.69 -4.84 3.86
N SER A 416 -12.69 -6.15 3.61
CA SER A 416 -11.82 -7.10 4.33
C SER A 416 -10.35 -7.01 3.90
N GLY A 417 -10.07 -6.74 2.63
CA GLY A 417 -8.75 -6.37 2.10
C GLY A 417 -8.74 -4.93 1.59
N PRO A 418 -8.69 -3.91 2.46
CA PRO A 418 -8.64 -2.53 1.98
C PRO A 418 -7.27 -2.27 1.31
N GLU A 419 -7.29 -1.81 0.06
CA GLU A 419 -6.10 -1.57 -0.75
C GLU A 419 -5.86 -0.07 -1.01
N LEU A 420 -4.59 0.34 -1.01
CA LEU A 420 -4.14 1.64 -1.48
C LEU A 420 -3.10 1.51 -2.60
N GLU A 421 -2.60 2.61 -3.14
CA GLU A 421 -1.63 2.59 -4.23
C GLU A 421 -0.43 3.51 -3.94
N SER A 422 0.78 3.02 -4.19
CA SER A 422 2.02 3.81 -4.01
C SER A 422 2.14 5.01 -4.96
N LEU A 423 1.34 5.07 -6.03
CA LEU A 423 1.28 6.20 -6.97
C LEU A 423 0.47 7.38 -6.41
N GLY A 424 -0.64 7.13 -5.70
CA GLY A 424 -1.42 8.20 -5.05
C GLY A 424 -1.02 8.47 -3.60
N PHE A 425 -0.66 7.43 -2.84
CA PHE A 425 -0.15 7.57 -1.47
C PHE A 425 1.38 7.56 -1.48
N VAL A 426 1.96 8.74 -1.75
CA VAL A 426 3.39 8.89 -2.08
C VAL A 426 4.30 9.05 -0.85
N ASN A 427 3.74 9.09 0.35
CA ASN A 427 4.51 9.14 1.60
C ASN A 427 3.77 8.50 2.77
N VAL A 428 4.53 8.20 3.83
CA VAL A 428 4.05 7.55 5.06
C VAL A 428 2.87 8.30 5.69
N ASP A 429 2.96 9.63 5.81
CA ASP A 429 1.94 10.44 6.48
C ASP A 429 0.60 10.49 5.72
N GLN A 430 0.60 10.24 4.41
CA GLN A 430 -0.62 10.02 3.63
C GLN A 430 -1.23 8.64 3.93
N MET A 431 -0.42 7.59 3.98
CA MET A 431 -0.89 6.22 4.24
C MET A 431 -1.53 6.09 5.62
N LEU A 432 -1.05 6.85 6.62
CA LEU A 432 -1.64 6.89 7.97
C LEU A 432 -3.11 7.34 8.01
N GLN A 433 -3.60 8.02 6.96
CA GLN A 433 -5.01 8.41 6.84
C GLN A 433 -5.91 7.25 6.39
N PHE A 434 -5.34 6.25 5.73
CA PHE A 434 -6.01 5.04 5.27
C PHE A 434 -5.89 3.91 6.31
N VAL A 435 -4.69 3.77 6.88
CA VAL A 435 -4.36 2.70 7.83
C VAL A 435 -5.06 2.86 9.18
N GLY A 436 -5.28 4.10 9.64
CA GLY A 436 -5.97 4.34 10.92
C GLY A 436 -7.41 3.81 10.95
N PRO A 437 -8.27 4.19 10.00
CA PRO A 437 -9.61 3.61 9.86
C PRO A 437 -9.57 2.08 9.73
N ALA A 438 -8.62 1.53 8.98
CA ALA A 438 -8.47 0.08 8.82
C ALA A 438 -8.14 -0.62 10.14
N HIS A 439 -7.15 -0.12 10.90
CA HIS A 439 -6.76 -0.71 12.18
C HIS A 439 -7.87 -0.62 13.23
N LEU A 440 -8.53 0.54 13.38
CA LEU A 440 -9.70 0.66 14.25
C LEU A 440 -10.84 -0.26 13.77
N GLY A 441 -10.97 -0.34 12.44
CA GLY A 441 -11.82 -1.24 11.67
C GLY A 441 -11.52 -2.74 11.86
N GLY A 442 -10.50 -3.11 12.65
CA GLY A 442 -10.09 -4.50 12.90
C GLY A 442 -9.48 -5.19 11.68
N ARG A 443 -9.09 -4.43 10.65
CA ARG A 443 -8.43 -4.94 9.46
C ARG A 443 -6.95 -5.13 9.77
N ASN A 444 -6.57 -6.40 9.86
CA ASN A 444 -5.19 -6.76 10.20
C ASN A 444 -4.29 -6.87 8.96
N MET A 445 -4.87 -7.16 7.80
CA MET A 445 -4.21 -7.11 6.50
C MET A 445 -4.65 -5.85 5.77
N ILE A 446 -3.69 -5.03 5.36
CA ILE A 446 -3.90 -3.81 4.59
C ILE A 446 -2.93 -3.86 3.42
N SER A 447 -3.46 -3.73 2.21
CA SER A 447 -2.70 -3.99 1.01
C SER A 447 -2.33 -2.72 0.26
N THR A 448 -1.32 -2.84 -0.60
CA THR A 448 -0.98 -1.78 -1.54
C THR A 448 -0.56 -2.32 -2.89
N GLU A 449 -1.11 -1.73 -3.95
CA GLU A 449 -0.48 -1.75 -5.25
C GLU A 449 0.83 -0.96 -5.21
N VAL A 450 1.95 -1.66 -5.40
CA VAL A 450 3.27 -1.08 -5.24
C VAL A 450 4.13 -1.27 -6.48
N GLY A 451 4.78 -0.17 -6.90
CA GLY A 451 5.76 -0.18 -7.98
C GLY A 451 5.30 0.41 -9.31
N ALA A 452 4.08 0.94 -9.41
CA ALA A 452 3.62 1.72 -10.57
C ALA A 452 4.30 3.10 -10.61
N VAL A 453 5.50 3.19 -11.20
CA VAL A 453 6.25 4.45 -11.35
C VAL A 453 6.24 4.88 -12.82
N PRO A 454 5.85 6.14 -13.13
CA PRO A 454 5.81 6.64 -14.51
C PRO A 454 7.20 7.04 -15.03
N SER A 455 8.13 6.09 -15.06
CA SER A 455 9.52 6.29 -15.50
C SER A 455 9.93 5.41 -16.70
N GLY A 456 8.94 4.83 -17.38
CA GLY A 456 9.16 3.86 -18.44
C GLY A 456 9.35 2.44 -17.88
N ALA A 457 8.70 1.46 -18.49
CA ALA A 457 8.83 0.06 -18.15
C ALA A 457 10.29 -0.43 -18.23
N TYR A 458 10.60 -1.42 -17.39
CA TYR A 458 11.90 -2.04 -17.18
C TYR A 458 12.93 -1.16 -16.46
N SER A 459 12.54 -0.02 -15.88
CA SER A 459 13.48 0.95 -15.27
C SER A 459 13.64 0.81 -13.75
N LEU A 460 12.79 0.03 -13.07
CA LEU A 460 12.77 0.01 -11.62
C LEU A 460 13.81 -0.97 -11.05
N THR A 461 14.83 -0.45 -10.36
CA THR A 461 15.83 -1.28 -9.68
C THR A 461 15.25 -1.88 -8.39
N LEU A 462 15.70 -3.08 -8.00
CA LEU A 462 15.24 -3.71 -6.76
C LEU A 462 15.46 -2.86 -5.50
N PRO A 463 16.60 -2.15 -5.30
CA PRO A 463 16.74 -1.26 -4.13
C PRO A 463 15.70 -0.14 -4.10
N SER A 464 15.40 0.47 -5.25
CA SER A 464 14.36 1.49 -5.37
C SER A 464 12.98 0.92 -5.08
N PHE A 465 12.72 -0.31 -5.55
CA PHE A 465 11.46 -1.01 -5.33
C PHE A 465 11.25 -1.41 -3.86
N ILE A 466 12.27 -1.99 -3.22
CA ILE A 466 12.23 -2.36 -1.80
C ILE A 466 12.10 -1.12 -0.90
N ARG A 467 12.64 0.04 -1.30
CA ARG A 467 12.39 1.29 -0.57
C ARG A 467 10.89 1.63 -0.51
N LEU A 468 10.13 1.40 -1.58
CA LEU A 468 8.67 1.59 -1.56
C LEU A 468 8.01 0.65 -0.54
N PHE A 469 8.51 -0.59 -0.38
CA PHE A 469 8.00 -1.51 0.64
C PHE A 469 8.28 -0.99 2.04
N HIS A 470 9.46 -0.41 2.27
CA HIS A 470 9.82 0.16 3.57
C HIS A 470 8.94 1.36 3.93
N ASP A 471 8.65 2.23 2.96
CA ASP A 471 7.71 3.34 3.14
C ASP A 471 6.29 2.81 3.45
N ALA A 472 5.83 1.79 2.73
CA ALA A 472 4.54 1.15 2.99
C ALA A 472 4.46 0.49 4.38
N PHE A 473 5.48 -0.28 4.75
CA PHE A 473 5.62 -0.87 6.09
C PHE A 473 5.64 0.19 7.18
N ALA A 474 6.36 1.30 6.97
CA ALA A 474 6.41 2.44 7.88
C ALA A 474 5.00 3.03 8.14
N GLY A 475 4.17 3.10 7.10
CA GLY A 475 2.76 3.51 7.18
C GLY A 475 1.84 2.53 7.89
N GLY A 476 2.25 1.26 8.03
CA GLY A 476 1.44 0.18 8.59
C GLY A 476 0.72 -0.68 7.55
N VAL A 477 1.01 -0.47 6.27
CA VAL A 477 0.62 -1.38 5.19
C VAL A 477 1.46 -2.65 5.30
N ASN A 478 0.88 -3.82 5.06
CA ASN A 478 1.54 -5.10 5.33
C ASN A 478 1.24 -6.21 4.32
N MET A 479 0.67 -5.88 3.16
CA MET A 479 0.53 -6.79 2.02
C MET A 479 0.90 -6.06 0.71
N MET A 480 1.97 -6.49 0.05
CA MET A 480 2.46 -5.87 -1.18
C MET A 480 1.88 -6.60 -2.39
N LEU A 481 1.09 -5.88 -3.20
CA LEU A 481 0.62 -6.29 -4.53
C LEU A 481 1.54 -5.63 -5.54
N MET A 482 2.49 -6.39 -6.07
CA MET A 482 3.50 -5.84 -6.97
C MET A 482 2.89 -5.54 -8.33
N HIS A 483 3.03 -4.30 -8.81
CA HIS A 483 2.68 -3.86 -10.16
C HIS A 483 3.86 -4.12 -11.12
N GLY A 484 3.85 -5.13 -11.98
CA GLY A 484 2.99 -6.33 -12.05
C GLY A 484 3.67 -7.34 -12.97
N MET A 485 3.07 -8.51 -13.16
CA MET A 485 3.61 -9.57 -14.02
C MET A 485 2.69 -9.80 -15.22
N PRO A 486 3.08 -9.40 -16.44
CA PRO A 486 2.31 -9.76 -17.62
C PRO A 486 2.53 -11.22 -18.01
N TYR A 487 1.54 -11.80 -18.70
CA TYR A 487 1.68 -13.10 -19.36
C TYR A 487 2.99 -13.21 -20.15
N SER A 488 3.77 -14.28 -19.90
CA SER A 488 5.14 -14.42 -20.41
C SER A 488 5.22 -14.90 -21.87
N GLY A 489 4.14 -15.45 -22.42
CA GLY A 489 4.09 -15.92 -23.79
C GLY A 489 4.11 -14.80 -24.85
N ASP A 490 4.21 -15.21 -26.11
CA ASP A 490 4.12 -14.28 -27.24
C ASP A 490 2.69 -13.75 -27.37
N GLN A 491 2.55 -12.46 -27.65
CA GLN A 491 1.25 -11.79 -27.81
C GLN A 491 1.15 -11.19 -29.22
N LEU A 492 -0.05 -11.21 -29.79
CA LEU A 492 -0.32 -10.66 -31.11
C LEU A 492 0.13 -9.19 -31.20
N ASN A 493 0.75 -8.83 -32.32
CA ASN A 493 1.26 -7.48 -32.61
C ASN A 493 2.27 -6.94 -31.57
N SER A 494 2.84 -7.79 -30.73
CA SER A 494 3.90 -7.42 -29.80
C SER A 494 5.26 -7.89 -30.32
N THR A 495 6.32 -7.21 -29.89
CA THR A 495 7.71 -7.58 -30.17
C THR A 495 8.43 -7.84 -28.85
N TRP A 496 9.67 -8.30 -28.91
CA TRP A 496 10.57 -8.31 -27.75
C TRP A 496 10.53 -6.96 -26.99
N PRO A 497 10.49 -6.94 -25.64
CA PRO A 497 10.54 -8.10 -24.72
C PRO A 497 9.22 -8.87 -24.54
N GLY A 498 8.15 -8.52 -25.25
CA GLY A 498 6.85 -9.18 -25.20
C GLY A 498 5.74 -8.25 -24.72
N TYR A 499 4.61 -8.85 -24.36
CA TYR A 499 3.44 -8.12 -23.84
C TYR A 499 3.82 -7.25 -22.64
N THR A 500 3.65 -5.94 -22.80
CA THR A 500 3.98 -4.92 -21.81
C THR A 500 2.75 -4.01 -21.63
N PRO A 501 2.02 -4.09 -20.51
CA PRO A 501 0.84 -3.26 -20.25
C PRO A 501 1.14 -1.76 -20.19
N PHE A 502 0.10 -0.93 -20.31
CA PHE A 502 0.18 0.55 -20.25
C PHE A 502 1.19 1.18 -21.23
N GLN A 503 1.45 0.52 -22.36
CA GLN A 503 2.24 1.04 -23.47
C GLN A 503 3.60 1.54 -22.99
N TYR A 504 4.26 0.72 -22.16
CA TYR A 504 5.58 0.96 -21.60
C TYR A 504 5.69 2.17 -20.67
N ARG A 505 4.60 2.78 -20.22
CA ARG A 505 4.63 3.99 -19.39
C ARG A 505 5.06 3.73 -17.94
N PHE A 506 4.58 2.63 -17.35
CA PHE A 506 4.77 2.33 -15.93
C PHE A 506 5.71 1.14 -15.69
N THR A 507 6.44 1.20 -14.58
CA THR A 507 7.30 0.11 -14.08
C THR A 507 6.49 -0.94 -13.30
N ASP A 508 6.93 -2.19 -13.13
CA ASP A 508 7.84 -2.92 -14.00
C ASP A 508 7.20 -4.24 -14.44
N PRO A 509 7.41 -4.70 -15.69
CA PRO A 509 6.91 -5.99 -16.16
C PRO A 509 7.76 -7.11 -15.56
N TRP A 510 7.47 -7.49 -14.33
CA TRP A 510 8.18 -8.54 -13.61
C TRP A 510 7.96 -9.90 -14.28
N GLY A 511 8.94 -10.80 -14.15
CA GLY A 511 8.88 -12.15 -14.72
C GLY A 511 10.15 -12.54 -15.46
N PRO A 512 10.16 -13.70 -16.15
CA PRO A 512 11.36 -14.33 -16.70
C PRO A 512 12.09 -13.53 -17.80
N ARG A 513 11.48 -12.44 -18.28
CA ARG A 513 12.06 -11.51 -19.27
C ARG A 513 13.06 -10.54 -18.64
N GLN A 514 12.99 -10.32 -17.32
CA GLN A 514 13.89 -9.44 -16.57
C GLN A 514 15.15 -10.20 -16.10
N PRO A 515 16.37 -9.65 -16.28
CA PRO A 515 17.59 -10.31 -15.79
C PRO A 515 17.58 -10.54 -14.27
N ALA A 516 16.94 -9.62 -13.52
CA ALA A 516 16.81 -9.70 -12.07
C ALA A 516 15.92 -10.85 -11.57
N TRP A 517 15.10 -11.47 -12.43
CA TRP A 517 14.13 -12.49 -12.03
C TRP A 517 14.76 -13.67 -11.29
N ASN A 518 15.94 -14.13 -11.74
CA ASN A 518 16.67 -15.24 -11.11
C ASN A 518 17.24 -14.90 -9.71
N TYR A 519 17.14 -13.65 -9.28
CA TYR A 519 17.68 -13.09 -8.04
C TYR A 519 16.61 -12.41 -7.17
N ILE A 520 15.33 -12.46 -7.57
CA ILE A 520 14.26 -11.77 -6.85
C ILE A 520 13.84 -12.53 -5.58
N ALA A 521 14.16 -13.83 -5.48
CA ALA A 521 13.72 -14.66 -4.36
C ALA A 521 14.21 -14.16 -3.00
N GLU A 522 15.43 -13.64 -2.94
CA GLU A 522 15.97 -13.01 -1.74
C GLU A 522 15.09 -11.85 -1.26
N SER A 523 14.66 -11.00 -2.19
CA SER A 523 13.75 -9.88 -1.93
C SER A 523 12.35 -10.33 -1.54
N LEU A 524 11.75 -11.30 -2.25
CA LEU A 524 10.39 -11.77 -1.94
C LEU A 524 10.34 -12.52 -0.60
N ASN A 525 11.37 -13.29 -0.26
CA ASN A 525 11.50 -13.91 1.05
C ASN A 525 11.66 -12.85 2.15
N TYR A 526 12.50 -11.84 1.94
CA TYR A 526 12.60 -10.71 2.86
C TYR A 526 11.26 -10.02 3.10
N THR A 527 10.53 -9.72 2.02
CA THR A 527 9.20 -9.10 2.10
C THR A 527 8.21 -9.99 2.84
N GLY A 528 8.14 -11.28 2.52
CA GLY A 528 7.21 -12.20 3.19
C GLY A 528 7.42 -12.30 4.69
N ARG A 529 8.68 -12.25 5.16
CA ARG A 529 9.00 -12.25 6.60
C ARG A 529 8.60 -10.95 7.29
N ASN A 530 8.79 -9.81 6.64
CA ASN A 530 8.32 -8.53 7.16
C ASN A 530 6.79 -8.49 7.22
N GLN A 531 6.10 -8.88 6.13
CA GLN A 531 4.64 -8.94 6.09
C GLN A 531 4.07 -9.88 7.16
N PHE A 532 4.65 -11.06 7.36
CA PHE A 532 4.26 -11.98 8.42
C PHE A 532 4.32 -11.32 9.82
N ILE A 533 5.42 -10.65 10.15
CA ILE A 533 5.56 -9.94 11.42
C ILE A 533 4.62 -8.74 11.51
N LEU A 534 4.45 -8.01 10.41
CA LEU A 534 3.56 -6.86 10.33
C LEU A 534 2.08 -7.23 10.25
N GLN A 535 1.74 -8.51 10.16
CA GLN A 535 0.38 -9.06 10.30
C GLN A 535 0.23 -9.91 11.56
N SER A 536 1.29 -10.11 12.34
CA SER A 536 1.21 -10.85 13.61
C SER A 536 0.58 -9.97 14.68
N GLY A 537 -0.37 -10.52 15.44
CA GLY A 537 -1.08 -9.78 16.50
C GLY A 537 -1.86 -8.57 15.98
N VAL A 538 -1.95 -7.52 16.79
CA VAL A 538 -2.61 -6.25 16.46
C VAL A 538 -1.61 -5.10 16.43
N ALA A 539 -1.77 -4.17 15.48
CA ALA A 539 -1.00 -2.93 15.45
C ALA A 539 -1.27 -2.13 16.72
N LYS A 540 -0.24 -1.46 17.25
CA LYS A 540 -0.39 -0.47 18.32
C LYS A 540 0.10 0.90 17.87
N ARG A 541 -0.66 1.94 18.26
CA ARG A 541 -0.33 3.36 18.05
C ARG A 541 -0.48 4.14 19.34
N GLU A 542 0.26 5.23 19.50
CA GLU A 542 0.12 6.10 20.68
C GLU A 542 -1.00 7.11 20.52
N LEU A 543 -1.12 7.74 19.34
CA LEU A 543 -2.00 8.89 19.14
C LEU A 543 -3.01 8.62 18.03
N ALA A 544 -4.26 9.03 18.25
CA ALA A 544 -5.25 9.18 17.20
C ALA A 544 -5.48 10.67 16.90
N PHE A 545 -5.33 11.07 15.65
CA PHE A 545 -5.65 12.41 15.17
C PHE A 545 -7.06 12.43 14.58
N TYR A 546 -7.90 13.34 15.07
CA TYR A 546 -9.19 13.61 14.42
C TYR A 546 -8.95 14.31 13.08
N LEU A 547 -9.53 13.80 12.00
CA LEU A 547 -9.44 14.40 10.67
C LEU A 547 -10.82 14.45 10.00
N CYS A 548 -11.51 15.58 10.09
CA CYS A 548 -12.67 15.83 9.24
C CYS A 548 -12.19 16.35 7.87
N LYS A 549 -12.58 15.65 6.80
CA LYS A 549 -12.21 16.01 5.43
C LYS A 549 -13.37 15.75 4.48
N ASP A 550 -13.92 16.82 3.90
CA ASP A 550 -14.94 16.78 2.87
C ASP A 550 -14.66 17.89 1.86
N PRO A 551 -14.59 17.66 0.54
CA PRO A 551 -14.44 16.34 -0.06
C PRO A 551 -13.16 15.66 0.44
N TRP A 552 -13.18 14.34 0.54
CA TRP A 552 -11.96 13.61 0.83
C TRP A 552 -11.01 13.67 -0.38
N ARG A 553 -9.73 13.98 -0.15
CA ARG A 553 -8.66 14.00 -1.17
C ARG A 553 -7.37 13.48 -0.55
N ILE A 554 -6.47 12.86 -1.31
CA ILE A 554 -5.16 12.48 -0.76
C ILE A 554 -4.31 13.75 -0.59
N SER A 555 -3.86 14.02 0.63
CA SER A 555 -2.90 15.10 0.90
C SER A 555 -2.17 14.87 2.21
N THR A 556 -0.92 15.35 2.34
CA THR A 556 -0.24 15.33 3.64
C THR A 556 -0.83 16.43 4.53
N VAL A 557 -1.41 16.05 5.67
CA VAL A 557 -2.03 16.99 6.63
C VAL A 557 -0.97 17.70 7.46
N GLN A 558 0.00 16.93 7.98
CA GLN A 558 1.16 17.44 8.72
C GLN A 558 2.36 16.52 8.49
N ASP A 559 3.56 17.07 8.71
CA ASP A 559 4.79 16.28 8.83
C ASP A 559 4.97 15.81 10.29
N GLY A 560 4.99 14.50 10.48
CA GLY A 560 5.14 13.85 11.79
C GLY A 560 6.55 13.90 12.39
N ASP A 561 7.51 14.62 11.79
CA ASP A 561 8.93 14.66 12.19
C ASP A 561 9.15 14.86 13.69
N TYR A 562 8.42 15.78 14.33
CA TYR A 562 8.59 16.12 15.74
C TYR A 562 8.03 15.03 16.69
N LEU A 563 6.99 14.32 16.26
CA LEU A 563 6.43 13.17 16.98
C LEU A 563 7.39 11.97 16.87
N ARG A 564 7.90 11.70 15.64
CA ARG A 564 8.89 10.65 15.39
C ARG A 564 10.17 10.86 16.21
N GLN A 565 10.68 12.09 16.28
CA GLN A 565 11.82 12.44 17.16
C GLN A 565 11.58 12.10 18.63
N SER A 566 10.34 12.14 19.08
CA SER A 566 9.93 11.82 20.46
C SER A 566 9.56 10.34 20.64
N GLY A 567 9.61 9.54 19.58
CA GLY A 567 9.20 8.13 19.56
C GLY A 567 7.69 7.90 19.57
N LEU A 568 6.88 8.95 19.39
CA LEU A 568 5.42 8.83 19.35
C LEU A 568 4.97 8.42 17.95
N THR A 569 4.15 7.37 17.88
CA THR A 569 3.47 6.96 16.64
C THR A 569 2.02 7.46 16.63
N TYR A 570 1.49 7.68 15.44
CA TYR A 570 0.16 8.23 15.27
C TYR A 570 -0.49 7.73 13.98
N GLU A 571 -1.80 7.85 13.91
CA GLU A 571 -2.60 7.68 12.68
C GLU A 571 -3.85 8.57 12.77
N TYR A 572 -4.61 8.67 11.67
CA TYR A 572 -5.78 9.54 11.61
C TYR A 572 -7.07 8.72 11.66
N LEU A 573 -8.13 9.32 12.20
CA LEU A 573 -9.48 8.77 12.22
C LEU A 573 -10.45 9.84 11.76
N GLY A 574 -11.29 9.50 10.79
CA GLY A 574 -12.37 10.36 10.31
C GLY A 574 -13.59 10.34 11.22
N PRO A 575 -14.58 11.23 10.98
CA PRO A 575 -15.71 11.41 11.88
C PRO A 575 -16.51 10.11 12.13
N ALA A 576 -16.77 9.34 11.07
CA ALA A 576 -17.53 8.08 11.16
C ALA A 576 -16.81 7.02 12.02
N ASN A 577 -15.47 6.98 11.98
CA ASN A 577 -14.68 5.96 12.68
C ASN A 577 -14.83 6.05 14.20
N TRP A 578 -15.18 7.21 14.74
CA TRP A 578 -15.27 7.43 16.19
C TRP A 578 -16.52 6.78 16.81
N ASN A 579 -17.53 6.56 15.97
CA ASN A 579 -18.75 5.87 16.33
C ASN A 579 -18.63 4.35 16.20
N ASP A 580 -17.47 3.84 15.76
CA ASP A 580 -17.17 2.42 15.78
C ASP A 580 -17.31 1.88 17.21
N GLU A 581 -17.91 0.69 17.33
CA GLU A 581 -18.15 0.03 18.61
C GLU A 581 -16.86 -0.31 19.36
N ARG A 582 -15.73 -0.42 18.65
CA ARG A 582 -14.40 -0.67 19.20
C ARG A 582 -13.73 0.59 19.74
N ALA A 583 -14.22 1.78 19.38
CA ALA A 583 -13.70 3.06 19.87
C ALA A 583 -14.16 3.33 21.32
N ILE A 584 -13.79 2.47 22.26
CA ILE A 584 -14.12 2.56 23.69
C ILE A 584 -12.86 2.72 24.54
N VAL A 585 -12.97 3.40 25.69
CA VAL A 585 -11.87 3.53 26.64
C VAL A 585 -11.87 2.34 27.60
N SER A 586 -10.74 1.65 27.69
CA SER A 586 -10.46 0.65 28.73
C SER A 586 -9.09 0.97 29.32
N ASP A 587 -8.99 1.02 30.65
CA ASP A 587 -7.75 1.34 31.39
C ASP A 587 -7.05 2.62 30.90
N GLY A 588 -7.84 3.65 30.56
CA GLY A 588 -7.33 4.94 30.09
C GLY A 588 -6.82 4.94 28.64
N VAL A 589 -7.08 3.88 27.87
CA VAL A 589 -6.65 3.72 26.48
C VAL A 589 -7.86 3.50 25.56
N LEU A 590 -7.92 4.26 24.47
CA LEU A 590 -8.96 4.13 23.45
C LEU A 590 -8.68 2.95 22.51
N ALA A 591 -9.69 2.12 22.24
CA ALA A 591 -9.60 0.95 21.37
C ALA A 591 -8.49 -0.04 21.81
N TRP A 592 -8.44 -0.34 23.12
CA TRP A 592 -7.40 -1.16 23.77
C TRP A 592 -7.08 -2.49 23.06
N SER A 593 -8.11 -3.22 22.62
CA SER A 593 -7.97 -4.51 21.92
C SER A 593 -7.43 -4.39 20.49
N GLY A 594 -7.50 -3.20 19.88
CA GLY A 594 -6.97 -2.90 18.55
C GLY A 594 -5.77 -1.96 18.65
N PRO A 595 -5.79 -0.77 18.01
CA PRO A 595 -4.69 0.21 18.01
C PRO A 595 -4.21 0.66 19.41
N GLY A 596 -5.12 0.73 20.39
CA GLY A 596 -4.79 1.12 21.76
C GLY A 596 -4.17 2.53 21.88
N TYR A 597 -4.89 3.56 21.43
CA TYR A 597 -4.47 4.96 21.48
C TYR A 597 -4.48 5.50 22.91
N ARG A 598 -3.36 6.09 23.31
CA ARG A 598 -3.12 6.69 24.64
C ARG A 598 -3.58 8.14 24.73
N ALA A 599 -3.74 8.81 23.59
CA ALA A 599 -4.28 10.17 23.55
C ALA A 599 -4.95 10.48 22.22
N LEU A 600 -5.76 11.54 22.25
CA LEU A 600 -6.53 12.02 21.13
C LEU A 600 -6.19 13.48 20.82
N VAL A 601 -5.95 13.78 19.54
CA VAL A 601 -5.48 15.10 19.11
C VAL A 601 -6.41 15.69 18.06
N PHE A 602 -6.83 16.93 18.27
CA PHE A 602 -7.49 17.76 17.27
C PHE A 602 -6.52 18.85 16.86
N ASP A 603 -5.98 18.77 15.65
CA ASP A 603 -5.07 19.77 15.13
C ASP A 603 -5.79 20.71 14.15
N HIS A 604 -6.10 21.92 14.61
CA HIS A 604 -6.76 22.96 13.82
C HIS A 604 -8.01 22.49 13.06
N GLN A 605 -8.80 21.59 13.68
CA GLN A 605 -10.00 21.00 13.08
C GLN A 605 -11.20 21.93 13.29
N SER A 606 -11.82 22.38 12.20
CA SER A 606 -13.00 23.26 12.24
C SER A 606 -14.33 22.50 12.26
N CYS A 607 -14.32 21.26 11.77
CA CYS A 607 -15.50 20.44 11.53
C CYS A 607 -15.62 19.28 12.54
N ILE A 608 -16.82 18.99 13.01
CA ILE A 608 -17.17 17.77 13.75
C ILE A 608 -18.63 17.38 13.54
N THR A 609 -18.93 16.10 13.27
CA THR A 609 -20.32 15.64 13.19
C THR A 609 -20.98 15.62 14.57
N GLU A 610 -22.31 15.59 14.61
CA GLU A 610 -23.07 15.52 15.87
C GLU A 610 -22.67 14.30 16.71
N GLU A 611 -22.56 13.13 16.08
CA GLU A 611 -22.22 11.88 16.75
C GLU A 611 -20.77 11.89 17.24
N ALA A 612 -19.83 12.40 16.44
CA ALA A 612 -18.42 12.53 16.85
C ALA A 612 -18.27 13.55 18.01
N ALA A 613 -19.08 14.61 18.03
CA ALA A 613 -19.10 15.57 19.13
C ALA A 613 -19.62 14.94 20.44
N ASP A 614 -20.69 14.14 20.36
CA ASP A 614 -21.20 13.35 21.49
C ASP A 614 -20.14 12.37 21.99
N LYS A 615 -19.46 11.68 21.07
CA LYS A 615 -18.37 10.77 21.40
C LYS A 615 -17.21 11.48 22.08
N LEU A 616 -16.78 12.64 21.60
CA LEU A 616 -15.70 13.42 22.20
C LEU A 616 -16.01 13.78 23.66
N VAL A 617 -17.24 14.25 23.93
CA VAL A 617 -17.68 14.55 25.30
C VAL A 617 -17.68 13.30 26.19
N LYS A 618 -18.07 12.14 25.64
CA LYS A 618 -18.01 10.87 26.36
C LYS A 618 -16.56 10.47 26.69
N LEU A 619 -15.66 10.48 25.71
CA LEU A 619 -14.25 10.13 25.91
C LEU A 619 -13.57 11.04 26.94
N ALA A 620 -13.89 12.34 26.93
CA ALA A 620 -13.40 13.28 27.93
C ALA A 620 -13.87 12.94 29.36
N LYS A 621 -15.09 12.42 29.52
CA LYS A 621 -15.62 11.95 30.81
C LYS A 621 -14.96 10.65 31.28
N GLU A 622 -14.53 9.81 30.36
CA GLU A 622 -13.79 8.56 30.61
C GLU A 622 -12.29 8.80 30.87
N GLU A 623 -11.89 10.05 31.12
CA GLU A 623 -10.53 10.47 31.49
C GLU A 623 -9.45 10.22 30.42
N LEU A 624 -9.84 9.96 29.16
CA LEU A 624 -8.90 9.87 28.04
C LEU A 624 -8.16 11.21 27.85
N PRO A 625 -6.82 11.21 27.71
CA PRO A 625 -6.06 12.41 27.34
C PRO A 625 -6.52 12.98 25.98
N ILE A 626 -6.98 14.23 25.97
CA ILE A 626 -7.45 14.95 24.77
C ILE A 626 -6.71 16.27 24.65
N ILE A 627 -6.15 16.54 23.47
CA ILE A 627 -5.41 17.76 23.17
C ILE A 627 -6.09 18.46 21.99
N ILE A 628 -6.44 19.71 22.20
CA ILE A 628 -6.99 20.61 21.20
C ILE A 628 -5.92 21.64 20.85
N ILE A 629 -5.49 21.65 19.59
CA ILE A 629 -4.55 22.63 19.04
C ILE A 629 -5.37 23.67 18.29
N GLY A 630 -5.36 24.91 18.79
CA GLY A 630 -6.25 25.97 18.34
C GLY A 630 -7.61 25.92 19.05
N ASP A 631 -8.67 26.14 18.29
CA ASP A 631 -10.04 26.19 18.80
C ASP A 631 -10.74 24.84 18.69
N LEU A 632 -11.81 24.65 19.47
CA LEU A 632 -12.71 23.51 19.26
C LEU A 632 -13.37 23.63 17.88
N PRO A 633 -13.61 22.50 17.19
CA PRO A 633 -14.44 22.50 16.00
C PRO A 633 -15.79 23.13 16.32
N ASN A 634 -16.32 23.94 15.41
CA ASN A 634 -17.54 24.71 15.64
C ASN A 634 -18.54 24.61 14.49
N SER A 635 -18.26 23.75 13.51
CA SER A 635 -19.12 23.50 12.36
C SER A 635 -19.39 22.00 12.23
N THR A 636 -20.58 21.65 11.75
CA THR A 636 -20.95 20.29 11.34
C THR A 636 -20.74 20.07 9.84
N ILE A 637 -20.87 18.83 9.38
CA ILE A 637 -20.98 18.50 7.96
C ILE A 637 -22.47 18.55 7.59
N GLY A 638 -22.79 19.25 6.50
CA GLY A 638 -24.15 19.29 5.96
C GLY A 638 -25.04 20.33 6.63
N THR A 639 -26.35 20.15 6.49
CA THR A 639 -27.36 21.14 6.94
C THR A 639 -27.88 20.93 8.37
N SER A 640 -27.53 19.82 9.02
CA SER A 640 -28.10 19.41 10.32
C SER A 640 -27.03 19.14 11.38
N GLY A 641 -27.42 19.18 12.66
CA GLY A 641 -26.53 18.90 13.80
C GLY A 641 -25.75 20.11 14.36
N GLN A 642 -25.79 21.26 13.70
CA GLN A 642 -25.01 22.45 14.08
C GLN A 642 -25.26 22.92 15.53
N GLU A 643 -26.53 22.96 15.96
CA GLU A 643 -26.87 23.37 17.33
C GLU A 643 -26.35 22.36 18.37
N THR A 644 -26.43 21.06 18.08
CA THR A 644 -25.86 20.03 18.96
C THR A 644 -24.36 20.15 19.07
N VAL A 645 -23.66 20.33 17.93
CA VAL A 645 -22.20 20.55 17.91
C VAL A 645 -21.81 21.74 18.78
N LEU A 646 -22.41 22.91 18.55
CA LEU A 646 -22.12 24.11 19.35
C LEU A 646 -22.35 23.88 20.85
N LYS A 647 -23.46 23.21 21.20
CA LYS A 647 -23.77 22.87 22.59
C LYS A 647 -22.73 21.93 23.19
N ARG A 648 -22.36 20.85 22.50
CA ARG A 648 -21.39 19.86 23.01
C ARG A 648 -19.99 20.44 23.15
N MET A 649 -19.56 21.30 22.24
CA MET A 649 -18.28 21.98 22.33
C MET A 649 -18.26 22.98 23.50
N ALA A 650 -19.37 23.69 23.74
CA ALA A 650 -19.53 24.53 24.93
C ALA A 650 -19.53 23.70 26.23
N ASP A 651 -20.21 22.55 26.25
CA ASP A 651 -20.22 21.62 27.38
C ASP A 651 -18.82 21.08 27.68
N LEU A 652 -18.07 20.68 26.65
CA LEU A 652 -16.69 20.20 26.77
C LEU A 652 -15.77 21.29 27.36
N LYS A 653 -15.87 22.52 26.84
CA LYS A 653 -15.07 23.66 27.29
C LYS A 653 -15.39 24.07 28.72
N SER A 654 -16.68 24.10 29.08
CA SER A 654 -17.13 24.50 30.42
C SER A 654 -16.82 23.46 31.50
N ALA A 655 -16.72 22.17 31.14
CA ALA A 655 -16.37 21.11 32.06
C ALA A 655 -14.94 21.22 32.64
N ALA A 656 -14.05 22.00 31.99
CA ALA A 656 -12.71 22.32 32.46
C ALA A 656 -11.90 21.12 33.00
N ARG A 657 -12.01 19.97 32.32
CA ARG A 657 -11.41 18.70 32.77
C ARG A 657 -9.89 18.73 32.65
N SER A 658 -9.20 18.13 33.61
CA SER A 658 -7.73 18.13 33.67
C SER A 658 -7.05 17.35 32.54
N ASN A 659 -7.73 16.32 32.01
CA ASN A 659 -7.31 15.49 30.88
C ASN A 659 -7.56 16.14 29.50
N VAL A 660 -8.27 17.28 29.44
CA VAL A 660 -8.49 18.04 28.20
C VAL A 660 -7.58 19.27 28.21
N LYS A 661 -6.65 19.35 27.27
CA LYS A 661 -5.69 20.45 27.17
C LYS A 661 -5.91 21.26 25.90
N PHE A 662 -5.77 22.58 26.02
CA PHE A 662 -5.82 23.53 24.92
C PHE A 662 -4.43 24.12 24.73
N ILE A 663 -3.86 23.95 23.54
CA ILE A 663 -2.59 24.56 23.13
C ILE A 663 -2.80 25.37 21.86
N ARG A 664 -1.91 26.33 21.60
CA ARG A 664 -2.05 27.22 20.44
C ARG A 664 -1.47 26.64 19.17
N ASP A 665 -0.40 25.87 19.30
CA ASP A 665 0.42 25.38 18.19
C ASP A 665 1.01 24.00 18.52
N SER A 666 1.33 23.24 17.48
CA SER A 666 1.84 21.87 17.58
C SER A 666 3.22 21.77 18.22
N SER A 667 4.00 22.86 18.33
CA SER A 667 5.32 22.83 18.97
C SER A 667 5.23 22.53 20.48
N SER A 668 4.06 22.74 21.09
CA SER A 668 3.80 22.44 22.50
C SER A 668 3.19 21.04 22.72
N LEU A 669 2.89 20.29 21.66
CA LEU A 669 2.16 19.01 21.74
C LEU A 669 2.94 17.97 22.55
N THR A 670 4.22 17.75 22.25
CA THR A 670 5.03 16.73 22.94
C THR A 670 5.15 17.00 24.44
N ARG A 671 5.42 18.24 24.84
CA ARG A 671 5.43 18.64 26.26
C ARG A 671 4.07 18.43 26.93
N THR A 672 2.99 18.73 26.24
CA THR A 672 1.62 18.56 26.77
C THR A 672 1.28 17.09 26.95
N LEU A 673 1.73 16.22 26.05
CA LEU A 673 1.61 14.76 26.18
C LEU A 673 2.39 14.26 27.40
N ASP A 674 3.61 14.75 27.62
CA ASP A 674 4.40 14.45 28.82
C ASP A 674 3.67 14.87 30.11
N ASP A 675 3.10 16.08 30.15
CA ASP A 675 2.32 16.60 31.29
C ASP A 675 1.07 15.75 31.59
N LEU A 676 0.53 15.08 30.57
CA LEU A 676 -0.58 14.12 30.67
C LEU A 676 -0.11 12.67 30.91
N ALA A 677 1.20 12.46 31.10
CA ALA A 677 1.84 11.16 31.26
C ALA A 677 1.60 10.19 30.08
N VAL A 678 1.39 10.72 28.88
CA VAL A 678 1.27 9.93 27.63
C VAL A 678 2.68 9.57 27.16
N LYS A 679 3.03 8.30 27.23
CA LYS A 679 4.36 7.79 26.88
C LYS A 679 4.36 7.04 25.56
N SER A 680 5.49 7.03 24.87
CA SER A 680 5.74 6.14 23.73
C SER A 680 6.12 4.73 24.18
N ARG A 681 5.67 3.72 23.42
CA ARG A 681 6.13 2.33 23.61
C ARG A 681 7.60 2.15 23.21
N VAL A 682 8.08 2.96 22.26
CA VAL A 682 9.48 3.06 21.86
C VAL A 682 9.96 4.49 22.06
N SER A 683 10.98 4.67 22.89
CA SER A 683 11.60 5.98 23.14
C SER A 683 12.99 6.03 22.52
N VAL A 684 13.28 7.12 21.80
CA VAL A 684 14.63 7.42 21.30
C VAL A 684 15.31 8.34 22.31
N ARG A 685 16.48 7.96 22.84
CA ARG A 685 17.19 8.78 23.83
C ARG A 685 17.68 10.08 23.20
N SER A 686 17.68 11.15 24.00
CA SER A 686 18.14 12.49 23.61
C SER A 686 19.61 12.57 23.15
N SER A 687 20.41 11.53 23.38
CA SER A 687 21.78 11.44 22.85
C SER A 687 21.82 11.17 21.34
N VAL A 688 20.72 10.71 20.74
CA VAL A 688 20.60 10.56 19.29
C VAL A 688 20.32 11.94 18.68
N PRO A 689 21.09 12.40 17.68
CA PRO A 689 20.82 13.67 17.02
C PRO A 689 19.40 13.72 16.43
N SER A 690 18.69 14.84 16.63
CA SER A 690 17.32 15.02 16.11
C SER A 690 17.22 14.80 14.60
N SER A 691 18.28 15.14 13.85
CA SER A 691 18.37 14.91 12.40
C SER A 691 18.34 13.43 12.01
N ALA A 692 18.77 12.53 12.90
CA ALA A 692 18.67 11.08 12.72
C ALA A 692 17.36 10.54 13.30
N ALA A 693 16.97 10.98 14.50
CA ALA A 693 15.79 10.49 15.21
C ALA A 693 14.49 10.69 14.41
N LYS A 694 14.35 11.81 13.69
CA LYS A 694 13.16 12.10 12.86
C LYS A 694 12.95 11.13 11.69
N ASN A 695 14.02 10.46 11.27
CA ASN A 695 14.02 9.52 10.16
C ASN A 695 13.88 8.06 10.61
N LEU A 696 13.72 7.80 11.92
CA LEU A 696 13.49 6.46 12.44
C LEU A 696 11.98 6.21 12.57
N TYR A 697 11.43 5.39 11.67
CA TYR A 697 10.08 4.88 11.79
C TYR A 697 10.06 3.65 12.70
N THR A 698 9.04 3.56 13.55
CA THR A 698 8.81 2.40 14.41
C THR A 698 7.38 1.91 14.30
N LEU A 699 7.19 0.59 14.28
CA LEU A 699 5.87 -0.03 14.40
C LEU A 699 5.88 -1.09 15.48
N TRP A 700 4.82 -1.09 16.26
CA TRP A 700 4.59 -2.07 17.31
C TRP A 700 3.44 -2.97 16.90
N ARG A 701 3.66 -4.28 16.94
CA ARG A 701 2.57 -5.27 16.90
C ARG A 701 2.63 -6.15 18.13
N SER A 702 1.46 -6.50 18.64
CA SER A 702 1.33 -7.18 19.91
C SER A 702 0.36 -8.35 19.77
N ASP A 703 0.81 -9.55 20.11
CA ASP A 703 -0.06 -10.67 20.41
C ASP A 703 0.08 -11.06 21.90
N GLU A 704 -0.64 -12.09 22.36
CA GLU A 704 -0.62 -12.49 23.78
C GLU A 704 0.79 -12.89 24.27
N SER A 705 1.62 -13.40 23.36
CA SER A 705 2.88 -14.08 23.66
C SER A 705 4.14 -13.33 23.23
N ILE A 706 4.02 -12.38 22.31
CA ILE A 706 5.15 -11.69 21.69
C ILE A 706 4.75 -10.25 21.31
N ASP A 707 5.63 -9.31 21.61
CA ASP A 707 5.61 -7.99 20.97
C ASP A 707 6.70 -7.91 19.90
N TYR A 708 6.33 -7.40 18.73
CA TYR A 708 7.23 -7.15 17.62
C TYR A 708 7.44 -5.65 17.43
N VAL A 709 8.69 -5.25 17.32
CA VAL A 709 9.10 -3.88 17.05
C VAL A 709 9.87 -3.85 15.74
N PHE A 710 9.24 -3.27 14.72
CA PHE A 710 9.85 -3.01 13.42
C PHE A 710 10.48 -1.62 13.41
N PHE A 711 11.67 -1.51 12.84
CA PHE A 711 12.41 -0.26 12.65
C PHE A 711 12.70 -0.06 11.17
N HIS A 712 12.58 1.18 10.70
CA HIS A 712 13.05 1.60 9.38
C HIS A 712 13.78 2.95 9.48
N ASN A 713 15.02 3.01 9.01
CA ASN A 713 15.78 4.26 8.90
C ASN A 713 15.64 4.83 7.48
N SER A 714 14.83 5.87 7.30
CA SER A 714 14.69 6.56 6.00
C SER A 714 15.79 7.59 5.74
N GLY A 715 16.68 7.82 6.72
CA GLY A 715 17.71 8.85 6.70
C GLY A 715 19.12 8.30 6.46
N PRO A 716 20.16 9.09 6.77
CA PRO A 716 21.55 8.62 6.76
C PRO A 716 21.81 7.54 7.81
N SER A 717 22.90 6.80 7.65
CA SER A 717 23.37 5.81 8.63
C SER A 717 23.51 6.43 10.04
N ALA A 718 22.97 5.75 11.05
CA ALA A 718 22.99 6.23 12.44
C ALA A 718 22.88 5.08 13.45
N ALA A 719 23.34 5.36 14.68
CA ALA A 719 23.15 4.50 15.84
C ALA A 719 22.07 5.09 16.77
N TYR A 720 21.03 4.31 17.03
CA TYR A 720 19.85 4.70 17.78
C TYR A 720 19.87 4.06 19.16
N ASN A 721 20.03 4.86 20.21
CA ASN A 721 19.86 4.39 21.58
C ASN A 721 18.37 4.41 21.94
N ILE A 722 17.75 3.25 21.97
CA ILE A 722 16.30 3.10 22.16
C ILE A 722 15.96 2.46 23.50
N SER A 723 14.78 2.76 24.03
CA SER A 723 14.16 1.98 25.10
C SER A 723 12.75 1.57 24.70
N MET A 724 12.40 0.31 24.93
CA MET A 724 11.11 -0.30 24.58
C MET A 724 10.42 -0.77 25.85
N GLU A 725 9.10 -0.57 25.92
CA GLU A 725 8.28 -1.18 26.97
C GLU A 725 8.38 -2.70 26.89
N ALA A 726 8.51 -3.38 28.03
CA ALA A 726 8.62 -4.83 28.05
C ALA A 726 8.32 -5.37 29.44
N GLU A 727 7.50 -6.41 29.54
CA GLU A 727 7.26 -7.13 30.79
C GLU A 727 8.54 -7.87 31.26
N GLU A 728 8.62 -8.15 32.56
CA GLU A 728 9.80 -8.74 33.21
C GLU A 728 10.15 -10.15 32.69
N ASN A 729 9.17 -10.89 32.17
CA ASN A 729 9.34 -12.23 31.58
C ASN A 729 9.68 -12.20 30.07
N ARG A 730 9.73 -11.03 29.42
CA ARG A 730 10.03 -10.93 27.99
C ARG A 730 11.54 -10.89 27.72
N VAL A 731 12.04 -11.74 26.83
CA VAL A 731 13.43 -11.80 26.37
C VAL A 731 13.52 -11.25 24.95
N THR A 732 14.63 -10.59 24.63
CA THR A 732 14.85 -9.87 23.37
C THR A 732 15.52 -10.73 22.31
N TYR A 733 14.91 -10.80 21.13
CA TYR A 733 15.44 -11.50 19.96
C TYR A 733 15.54 -10.58 18.76
N LYS A 734 16.57 -10.78 17.92
CA LYS A 734 16.68 -10.19 16.60
C LYS A 734 16.14 -11.18 15.57
N LEU A 735 15.23 -10.71 14.74
CA LEU A 735 14.63 -11.48 13.65
C LEU A 735 15.19 -10.93 12.33
N ASN A 736 16.06 -11.69 11.67
CA ASN A 736 16.68 -11.27 10.42
C ASN A 736 15.77 -11.62 9.25
N ALA A 737 15.07 -10.62 8.68
CA ALA A 737 14.16 -10.83 7.57
C ALA A 737 14.86 -11.28 6.27
N TRP A 738 16.14 -10.99 6.06
CA TRP A 738 16.86 -11.46 4.87
C TRP A 738 17.14 -12.96 4.92
N THR A 739 17.49 -13.49 6.10
CA THR A 739 17.93 -14.89 6.27
C THR A 739 16.91 -15.81 6.93
N GLY A 740 15.91 -15.26 7.63
CA GLY A 740 14.99 -16.02 8.48
C GLY A 740 15.55 -16.43 9.84
N VAL A 741 16.79 -16.05 10.16
CA VAL A 741 17.42 -16.41 11.44
C VAL A 741 16.79 -15.61 12.58
N GLN A 742 16.47 -16.31 13.67
CA GLN A 742 16.00 -15.74 14.93
C GLN A 742 17.05 -15.99 16.01
N GLU A 743 17.59 -14.93 16.60
CA GLU A 743 18.70 -15.06 17.55
C GLU A 743 18.50 -14.18 18.79
N PRO A 744 18.84 -14.67 20.01
CA PRO A 744 18.77 -13.86 21.22
C PRO A 744 19.78 -12.71 21.18
N ILE A 745 19.34 -11.52 21.60
CA ILE A 745 20.21 -10.34 21.69
C ILE A 745 21.03 -10.42 22.98
N ALA A 746 22.36 -10.36 22.87
CA ALA A 746 23.26 -10.48 24.02
C ALA A 746 23.54 -9.16 24.75
N VAL A 747 23.34 -8.02 24.10
CA VAL A 747 23.68 -6.69 24.63
C VAL A 747 22.40 -5.86 24.80
N TYR A 748 21.93 -5.75 26.04
CA TYR A 748 20.81 -4.86 26.37
C TYR A 748 20.74 -4.57 27.88
N GLY A 749 20.28 -3.36 28.19
CA GLY A 749 19.83 -2.96 29.51
C GLY A 749 18.39 -3.39 29.77
N ARG A 750 18.02 -3.55 31.04
CA ARG A 750 16.64 -3.82 31.46
C ARG A 750 16.33 -3.06 32.74
N SER A 751 15.14 -2.47 32.77
CA SER A 751 14.48 -1.90 33.94
C SER A 751 13.23 -2.74 34.28
N PRO A 752 12.53 -2.47 35.39
CA PRO A 752 11.27 -3.17 35.69
C PRO A 752 10.18 -3.00 34.65
N THR A 753 10.28 -1.97 33.78
CA THR A 753 9.22 -1.58 32.84
C THR A 753 9.65 -1.69 31.38
N GLY A 754 10.87 -2.16 31.09
CA GLY A 754 11.35 -2.18 29.73
C GLY A 754 12.78 -2.64 29.51
N VAL A 755 13.18 -2.62 28.25
CA VAL A 755 14.53 -2.94 27.76
C VAL A 755 15.12 -1.73 27.05
N SER A 756 16.44 -1.60 27.08
CA SER A 756 17.15 -0.53 26.35
C SER A 756 18.35 -1.08 25.61
N MET A 757 18.56 -0.65 24.38
CA MET A 757 19.68 -1.11 23.56
C MET A 757 20.06 -0.08 22.50
N GLN A 758 21.19 -0.31 21.85
CA GLN A 758 21.59 0.44 20.66
C GLN A 758 21.25 -0.38 19.42
N VAL A 759 20.59 0.25 18.45
CA VAL A 759 20.30 -0.32 17.13
C VAL A 759 21.01 0.56 16.09
N THR A 760 21.93 -0.01 15.32
CA THR A 760 22.63 0.70 14.24
C THR A 760 22.00 0.31 12.91
N LEU A 761 21.57 1.31 12.13
CA LEU A 761 20.92 1.10 10.84
C LEU A 761 21.58 1.97 9.76
N GLN A 762 21.90 1.36 8.62
CA GLN A 762 22.27 2.10 7.41
C GLN A 762 21.06 2.83 6.81
N SER A 763 21.31 3.63 5.78
CA SER A 763 20.24 4.32 5.06
C SER A 763 19.32 3.31 4.37
N ASN A 764 18.00 3.47 4.56
CA ASN A 764 16.94 2.57 4.13
C ASN A 764 16.96 1.16 4.74
N GLN A 765 17.80 0.89 5.75
CA GLN A 765 17.81 -0.41 6.41
C GLN A 765 16.63 -0.58 7.37
N THR A 766 16.20 -1.82 7.57
CA THR A 766 15.18 -2.20 8.54
C THR A 766 15.72 -3.17 9.60
N ALA A 767 15.02 -3.29 10.72
CA ALA A 767 15.28 -4.31 11.72
C ALA A 767 14.00 -4.74 12.42
N ILE A 768 13.98 -5.99 12.90
CA ILE A 768 12.88 -6.55 13.70
C ILE A 768 13.44 -7.02 15.03
N ILE A 769 12.83 -6.55 16.12
CA ILE A 769 13.08 -7.03 17.48
C ILE A 769 11.80 -7.68 17.99
N ALA A 770 11.91 -8.92 18.47
CA ALA A 770 10.82 -9.60 19.17
C ALA A 770 11.09 -9.60 20.69
N LEU A 771 10.05 -9.32 21.46
CA LEU A 771 10.01 -9.42 22.91
C LEU A 771 9.11 -10.61 23.25
N ALA A 772 9.70 -11.78 23.38
CA ALA A 772 8.99 -13.04 23.56
C ALA A 772 9.06 -13.53 25.01
N ALA A 773 8.02 -14.21 25.50
CA ALA A 773 8.09 -14.85 26.81
C ALA A 773 9.23 -15.89 26.84
N GLY A 774 10.06 -15.85 27.88
CA GLY A 774 11.14 -16.81 28.05
C GLY A 774 12.01 -16.59 29.28
N THR A 775 12.95 -17.50 29.50
CA THR A 775 13.90 -17.39 30.61
C THR A 775 15.03 -16.43 30.25
N ALA A 776 15.25 -15.43 31.09
CA ALA A 776 16.30 -14.44 30.86
C ALA A 776 17.70 -15.07 30.90
N HIS A 777 18.46 -14.92 29.82
CA HIS A 777 19.89 -15.23 29.80
C HIS A 777 20.68 -14.17 30.58
N ASN A 778 21.86 -14.55 31.09
CA ASN A 778 22.82 -13.55 31.54
C ASN A 778 23.28 -12.73 30.34
N ARG A 779 23.17 -11.41 30.41
CA ARG A 779 23.39 -10.47 29.29
C ARG A 779 24.52 -9.49 29.57
N VAL A 780 25.03 -8.86 28.52
CA VAL A 780 25.98 -7.74 28.59
C VAL A 780 25.19 -6.44 28.73
N ILE A 781 25.51 -5.64 29.74
CA ILE A 781 24.88 -4.32 29.99
C ILE A 781 25.71 -3.19 29.39
N SER A 782 27.03 -3.33 29.43
CA SER A 782 27.98 -2.40 28.79
C SER A 782 29.28 -3.12 28.45
N HIS A 783 30.01 -2.56 27.51
CA HIS A 783 31.28 -3.10 27.05
C HIS A 783 32.24 -1.99 26.59
N SER A 784 33.51 -2.33 26.42
CA SER A 784 34.52 -1.42 25.84
C SER A 784 34.20 -1.03 24.40
N GLU A 785 34.67 0.14 23.96
CA GLU A 785 34.41 0.70 22.61
C GLU A 785 34.94 -0.18 21.47
N ASN A 786 35.98 -0.98 21.71
CA ASN A 786 36.57 -1.87 20.70
C ASN A 786 35.80 -3.20 20.52
N VAL A 787 34.73 -3.43 21.27
CA VAL A 787 33.82 -4.56 21.05
C VAL A 787 32.85 -4.21 19.93
N PHE A 788 33.00 -4.92 18.82
CA PHE A 788 32.21 -4.75 17.61
C PHE A 788 30.83 -5.43 17.71
N GLN A 789 30.80 -6.65 18.24
CA GLN A 789 29.57 -7.42 18.40
C GLN A 789 29.70 -8.41 19.57
N VAL A 790 28.61 -8.66 20.27
CA VAL A 790 28.48 -9.79 21.20
C VAL A 790 27.25 -10.61 20.81
N SER A 791 27.41 -11.92 20.74
CA SER A 791 26.32 -12.89 20.52
C SER A 791 26.46 -14.08 21.47
N TYR A 792 25.47 -14.98 21.46
CA TYR A 792 25.55 -16.27 22.15
C TYR A 792 25.97 -17.37 21.17
N ASP A 793 26.78 -18.32 21.61
CA ASP A 793 26.95 -19.59 20.88
C ASP A 793 25.87 -20.62 21.28
N SER A 794 25.90 -21.80 20.63
CA SER A 794 24.99 -22.92 20.92
C SER A 794 25.06 -23.44 22.37
N ALA A 795 26.11 -23.08 23.12
CA ALA A 795 26.29 -23.46 24.53
C ALA A 795 25.96 -22.29 25.47
N ASN A 796 25.28 -21.24 24.98
CA ASN A 796 24.93 -20.02 25.71
C ASN A 796 26.14 -19.26 26.29
N LYS A 797 27.32 -19.39 25.65
CA LYS A 797 28.52 -18.61 25.98
C LYS A 797 28.57 -17.34 25.15
N PHE A 798 29.21 -16.30 25.69
CA PHE A 798 29.38 -15.07 24.93
C PHE A 798 30.45 -15.25 23.87
N VAL A 799 30.10 -14.97 22.62
CA VAL A 799 31.02 -14.80 21.51
C VAL A 799 31.20 -13.31 21.29
N VAL A 800 32.43 -12.83 21.49
CA VAL A 800 32.79 -11.41 21.40
C VAL A 800 33.66 -11.21 20.17
N LEU A 801 33.25 -10.30 19.30
CA LEU A 801 34.04 -9.82 18.17
C LEU A 801 34.65 -8.46 18.52
N LEU A 802 35.95 -8.33 18.34
CA LEU A 802 36.74 -7.14 18.65
C LEU A 802 37.38 -6.57 17.39
N ASP A 803 37.31 -5.25 17.26
CA ASP A 803 37.86 -4.48 16.13
C ASP A 803 39.38 -4.27 16.22
N ASP A 804 39.99 -4.57 17.35
CA ASP A 804 41.43 -4.43 17.56
C ASP A 804 42.01 -5.50 18.51
N THR A 805 43.29 -5.36 18.85
CA THR A 805 44.02 -6.29 19.72
C THR A 805 44.17 -5.79 21.17
N ARG A 806 43.57 -4.64 21.51
CA ARG A 806 43.61 -4.07 22.86
C ARG A 806 42.80 -4.94 23.83
N ALA A 807 42.99 -4.70 25.12
CA ALA A 807 42.14 -5.30 26.14
C ALA A 807 40.70 -4.76 25.99
N ALA A 808 39.72 -5.53 26.43
CA ALA A 808 38.32 -5.14 26.48
C ALA A 808 37.68 -5.68 27.75
N SER A 809 36.59 -5.07 28.20
CA SER A 809 35.78 -5.55 29.32
C SER A 809 34.31 -5.60 28.97
N LEU A 810 33.59 -6.54 29.60
CA LEU A 810 32.14 -6.66 29.55
C LEU A 810 31.59 -6.60 30.98
N ALA A 811 30.60 -5.72 31.22
CA ALA A 811 29.82 -5.73 32.43
C ALA A 811 28.56 -6.59 32.23
N LEU A 812 28.36 -7.59 33.09
CA LEU A 812 27.28 -8.56 32.97
C LEU A 812 26.12 -8.25 33.92
N SER A 813 24.93 -8.72 33.56
CA SER A 813 23.71 -8.52 34.36
C SER A 813 23.71 -9.16 35.74
N ASN A 814 24.59 -10.14 35.98
CA ASN A 814 24.77 -10.77 37.29
C ASN A 814 25.78 -10.02 38.19
N GLY A 815 26.18 -8.80 37.82
CA GLY A 815 27.12 -7.98 38.58
C GLY A 815 28.59 -8.38 38.42
N ARG A 816 28.90 -9.38 37.58
CA ARG A 816 30.29 -9.76 37.28
C ARG A 816 30.83 -8.94 36.10
N GLU A 817 32.13 -8.69 36.13
CA GLU A 817 32.88 -8.16 34.99
C GLU A 817 33.70 -9.29 34.33
N ARG A 818 33.77 -9.28 32.99
CA ARG A 818 34.62 -10.17 32.21
C ARG A 818 35.68 -9.35 31.50
N ASN A 819 36.94 -9.58 31.88
CA ASN A 819 38.09 -8.95 31.24
C ASN A 819 38.63 -9.84 30.12
N ILE A 820 38.75 -9.27 28.94
CA ILE A 820 39.38 -9.86 27.77
C ILE A 820 40.78 -9.25 27.66
N PRO A 821 41.86 -10.02 27.92
CA PRO A 821 43.21 -9.48 27.92
C PRO A 821 43.63 -9.01 26.52
N ALA A 822 44.52 -8.01 26.46
CA ALA A 822 45.20 -7.64 25.22
C ALA A 822 46.03 -8.83 24.68
N MET A 823 46.20 -8.93 23.36
CA MET A 823 47.10 -9.94 22.80
C MET A 823 48.58 -9.52 22.97
N THR A 824 49.41 -10.42 23.49
CA THR A 824 50.80 -10.15 23.91
C THR A 824 51.88 -10.59 22.92
N LYS A 825 51.53 -11.25 21.81
CA LYS A 825 52.48 -11.63 20.73
C LYS A 825 52.26 -10.79 19.48
N ASP A 826 53.31 -10.66 18.67
CA ASP A 826 53.33 -9.86 17.44
C ASP A 826 52.33 -10.42 16.40
N THR A 827 51.10 -9.89 16.41
CA THR A 827 49.96 -10.37 15.62
C THR A 827 49.24 -9.23 14.90
N LYS A 828 49.96 -8.19 14.46
CA LYS A 828 49.42 -7.18 13.52
C LYS A 828 48.79 -7.79 12.24
N ALA A 829 49.02 -9.08 11.99
CA ALA A 829 48.41 -9.86 10.90
C ALA A 829 47.01 -10.45 11.19
N LEU A 830 46.45 -10.31 12.41
CA LEU A 830 45.16 -10.91 12.78
C LEU A 830 43.94 -10.02 12.53
N VAL A 831 44.09 -8.71 12.68
CA VAL A 831 43.07 -7.71 12.39
C VAL A 831 43.60 -6.90 11.22
N TYR A 832 42.96 -7.05 10.07
CA TYR A 832 43.31 -6.35 8.84
C TYR A 832 42.06 -6.06 8.03
N GLU A 833 42.15 -5.04 7.19
CA GLU A 833 41.19 -4.77 6.13
C GLU A 833 41.93 -4.87 4.79
N LYS A 834 41.34 -5.56 3.82
CA LYS A 834 41.90 -5.72 2.48
C LYS A 834 40.81 -5.60 1.44
N GLU A 835 41.13 -4.88 0.37
CA GLU A 835 40.32 -4.91 -0.84
C GLU A 835 40.48 -6.25 -1.56
N VAL A 836 39.38 -6.78 -2.08
CA VAL A 836 39.33 -7.99 -2.89
C VAL A 836 39.42 -7.58 -4.36
N GLY A 837 40.37 -8.17 -5.09
CA GLY A 837 40.60 -7.90 -6.49
C GLY A 837 42.00 -8.35 -6.94
N PRO A 838 42.37 -8.15 -8.21
CA PRO A 838 41.55 -7.60 -9.30
C PRO A 838 40.39 -8.55 -9.68
N TRP A 839 39.36 -8.01 -10.32
CA TRP A 839 38.16 -8.73 -10.73
C TRP A 839 38.17 -9.02 -12.23
N ASP A 840 37.88 -10.24 -12.63
CA ASP A 840 37.58 -10.60 -14.02
C ASP A 840 36.08 -10.54 -14.25
N LEU A 841 35.65 -9.85 -15.32
CA LEU A 841 34.24 -9.61 -15.64
C LEU A 841 33.85 -10.28 -16.98
N THR A 842 32.76 -11.04 -16.93
CA THR A 842 32.00 -11.47 -18.11
C THR A 842 30.54 -11.03 -17.96
N ILE A 843 29.97 -10.37 -18.97
CA ILE A 843 28.55 -10.01 -18.97
C ILE A 843 27.79 -10.97 -19.89
N GLU A 844 26.74 -11.61 -19.37
CA GLU A 844 25.71 -12.26 -20.18
C GLU A 844 24.69 -11.20 -20.60
N SER A 845 24.80 -10.69 -21.83
CA SER A 845 23.92 -9.70 -22.45
C SER A 845 22.62 -10.33 -22.92
N TRP A 846 21.49 -9.67 -22.62
CA TRP A 846 20.14 -10.09 -23.00
C TRP A 846 19.63 -9.16 -24.09
N VAL A 847 19.37 -9.73 -25.27
CA VAL A 847 18.94 -9.00 -26.48
C VAL A 847 17.80 -9.75 -27.17
N PRO A 848 17.05 -9.13 -28.10
CA PRO A 848 16.06 -9.87 -28.87
C PRO A 848 16.66 -11.09 -29.57
N SER A 849 15.88 -12.16 -29.67
CA SER A 849 16.23 -13.29 -30.54
C SER A 849 16.21 -12.89 -32.03
N SER A 850 16.64 -13.79 -32.92
CA SER A 850 16.52 -13.57 -34.37
C SER A 850 15.07 -13.39 -34.84
N ASN A 851 14.10 -13.89 -34.08
CA ASN A 851 12.69 -13.57 -34.24
C ASN A 851 12.29 -12.43 -33.30
N PHE A 852 12.18 -11.21 -33.85
CA PHE A 852 11.85 -10.01 -33.07
C PHE A 852 10.42 -10.02 -32.50
N SER A 853 9.52 -10.84 -33.04
CA SER A 853 8.17 -11.04 -32.50
C SER A 853 8.12 -11.97 -31.28
N SER A 854 9.22 -12.68 -30.97
CA SER A 854 9.30 -13.48 -29.76
C SER A 854 9.63 -12.62 -28.54
N SER A 855 8.99 -12.93 -27.42
CA SER A 855 9.31 -12.35 -26.10
C SER A 855 10.65 -12.84 -25.54
N GLN A 856 11.21 -13.92 -26.08
CA GLN A 856 12.42 -14.55 -25.58
C GLN A 856 13.68 -13.76 -25.93
N SER A 857 14.56 -13.60 -24.94
CA SER A 857 15.87 -12.98 -25.12
C SER A 857 16.91 -14.01 -25.57
N ALA A 858 17.69 -13.68 -26.59
CA ALA A 858 18.99 -14.32 -26.83
C ALA A 858 20.00 -13.85 -25.77
N LYS A 859 20.85 -14.76 -25.33
CA LYS A 859 21.85 -14.54 -24.27
C LYS A 859 23.25 -14.67 -24.84
N GLU A 860 24.01 -13.58 -24.84
CA GLU A 860 25.36 -13.50 -25.42
C GLU A 860 26.40 -13.22 -24.34
N LYS A 861 27.51 -13.96 -24.31
CA LYS A 861 28.58 -13.73 -23.35
C LYS A 861 29.62 -12.75 -23.89
N LEU A 862 29.84 -11.68 -23.15
CA LEU A 862 30.80 -10.61 -23.43
C LEU A 862 31.93 -10.67 -22.39
N PRO A 863 33.08 -11.31 -22.69
CA PRO A 863 34.22 -11.35 -21.79
C PRO A 863 34.97 -10.01 -21.83
N LEU A 864 34.88 -9.23 -20.76
CA LEU A 864 35.60 -7.96 -20.60
C LEU A 864 36.96 -8.14 -19.92
N GLY A 865 37.18 -9.30 -19.29
CA GLY A 865 38.46 -9.67 -18.69
C GLY A 865 38.73 -8.90 -17.39
N PRO A 866 40.01 -8.75 -17.01
CA PRO A 866 40.41 -8.08 -15.77
C PRO A 866 40.02 -6.59 -15.76
N GLN A 867 39.36 -6.16 -14.68
CA GLN A 867 38.93 -4.80 -14.43
C GLN A 867 39.93 -4.10 -13.51
N ALA A 868 40.49 -2.97 -13.97
CA ALA A 868 41.40 -2.14 -13.18
C ALA A 868 40.68 -1.46 -12.01
N THR A 869 39.44 -1.02 -12.27
CA THR A 869 38.51 -0.43 -11.30
C THR A 869 37.14 -1.03 -11.55
N LEU A 870 36.38 -1.28 -10.49
CA LEU A 870 34.98 -1.67 -10.58
C LEU A 870 34.14 -0.45 -10.94
N LEU A 871 33.61 -0.41 -12.17
CA LEU A 871 32.78 0.68 -12.69
C LEU A 871 31.36 0.18 -12.98
N PRO A 872 30.35 1.06 -12.91
CA PRO A 872 29.04 0.71 -13.42
C PRO A 872 29.11 0.47 -14.94
N TRP A 873 28.35 -0.47 -15.47
CA TRP A 873 28.41 -0.86 -16.89
C TRP A 873 28.10 0.31 -17.83
N SER A 874 27.28 1.27 -17.39
CA SER A 874 26.98 2.52 -18.10
C SER A 874 28.22 3.39 -18.37
N GLU A 875 29.31 3.19 -17.62
CA GLU A 875 30.60 3.89 -17.80
C GLU A 875 31.65 3.05 -18.54
N ILE A 876 31.30 1.83 -18.96
CA ILE A 876 32.15 0.97 -19.79
C ILE A 876 31.68 1.11 -21.25
N PRO A 877 32.44 1.78 -22.14
CA PRO A 877 31.97 2.16 -23.47
C PRO A 877 31.40 1.02 -24.32
N GLU A 878 31.97 -0.19 -24.20
CA GLU A 878 31.58 -1.37 -24.96
C GLU A 878 30.24 -1.98 -24.53
N VAL A 879 29.74 -1.64 -23.33
CA VAL A 879 28.56 -2.28 -22.72
C VAL A 879 27.57 -1.30 -22.08
N GLN A 880 27.68 0.00 -22.36
CA GLN A 880 26.80 1.04 -21.80
C GLN A 880 25.29 0.80 -22.02
N ASN A 881 24.92 0.16 -23.12
CA ASN A 881 23.55 -0.11 -23.53
C ASN A 881 23.12 -1.58 -23.26
N VAL A 882 23.92 -2.33 -22.53
CA VAL A 882 23.67 -3.74 -22.23
C VAL A 882 22.81 -3.88 -20.99
N SER A 883 21.87 -4.83 -21.04
CA SER A 883 21.17 -5.37 -19.88
C SER A 883 21.44 -6.87 -19.80
N GLY A 884 21.51 -7.44 -18.59
CA GLY A 884 21.81 -8.85 -18.39
C GLY A 884 22.41 -9.16 -17.01
N VAL A 885 23.32 -10.13 -16.97
CA VAL A 885 23.97 -10.60 -15.73
C VAL A 885 25.49 -10.47 -15.84
N GLY A 886 26.11 -9.71 -14.93
CA GLY A 886 27.56 -9.62 -14.79
C GLY A 886 28.08 -10.67 -13.82
N ILE A 887 29.06 -11.45 -14.29
CA ILE A 887 29.76 -12.48 -13.54
C ILE A 887 31.16 -11.97 -13.24
N TYR A 888 31.42 -11.68 -11.98
CA TYR A 888 32.69 -11.17 -11.46
C TYR A 888 33.42 -12.29 -10.71
N THR A 889 34.70 -12.51 -11.02
CA THR A 889 35.53 -13.46 -10.27
C THR A 889 36.83 -12.82 -9.78
N ALA A 890 37.22 -13.12 -8.56
CA ALA A 890 38.48 -12.66 -7.99
C ALA A 890 39.11 -13.73 -7.11
N LYS A 891 40.42 -13.57 -6.88
CA LYS A 891 41.17 -14.37 -5.92
C LYS A 891 41.66 -13.46 -4.81
N PHE A 892 41.61 -13.94 -3.58
CA PHE A 892 42.15 -13.22 -2.43
C PHE A 892 42.75 -14.22 -1.44
N SER A 893 43.67 -13.73 -0.59
CA SER A 893 44.34 -14.59 0.38
C SER A 893 44.06 -14.13 1.80
N VAL A 894 43.63 -15.06 2.64
CA VAL A 894 43.61 -14.91 4.09
C VAL A 894 44.90 -15.52 4.66
N PRO A 895 45.39 -15.08 5.83
CA PRO A 895 46.62 -15.61 6.42
C PRO A 895 46.64 -17.15 6.48
N THR A 896 47.84 -17.76 6.49
CA THR A 896 48.00 -19.23 6.61
C THR A 896 48.30 -19.66 8.05
N SER A 897 48.35 -18.72 9.00
CA SER A 897 48.79 -18.99 10.36
C SER A 897 47.86 -20.00 11.07
N SER A 898 48.42 -20.73 12.04
CA SER A 898 47.68 -21.63 12.94
C SER A 898 46.54 -20.95 13.72
N GLN A 899 46.36 -19.62 13.60
CA GLN A 899 45.33 -18.83 14.25
C GLN A 899 44.01 -18.81 13.47
N LEU A 900 44.04 -19.04 12.16
CA LEU A 900 42.83 -19.36 11.39
C LEU A 900 42.37 -20.81 11.63
N ALA A 901 43.29 -21.67 12.10
CA ALA A 901 42.93 -22.99 12.61
C ALA A 901 42.38 -22.86 14.05
N LYS A 902 41.05 -22.78 14.15
CA LYS A 902 40.19 -22.82 15.37
C LYS A 902 39.85 -21.46 16.01
N GLY A 903 38.78 -20.83 15.53
CA GLY A 903 37.83 -20.06 16.35
C GLY A 903 38.28 -18.70 16.92
N GLN A 904 39.48 -18.21 16.57
CA GLN A 904 40.06 -16.97 17.15
C GLN A 904 39.85 -15.70 16.30
N VAL A 905 39.35 -15.83 15.07
CA VAL A 905 39.10 -14.71 14.15
C VAL A 905 37.76 -14.92 13.45
N ALA A 906 37.01 -13.85 13.23
CA ALA A 906 35.89 -13.80 12.28
C ALA A 906 36.29 -12.94 11.08
N ILE A 907 35.90 -13.32 9.86
CA ILE A 907 36.18 -12.55 8.64
C ILE A 907 34.87 -12.13 8.01
N ARG A 908 34.66 -10.82 7.93
CA ARG A 908 33.48 -10.23 7.27
C ARG A 908 33.86 -9.66 5.92
N ILE A 909 32.93 -9.69 4.98
CA ILE A 909 33.05 -9.08 3.65
C ILE A 909 31.99 -8.01 3.49
N HIS A 910 32.35 -6.86 2.94
CA HIS A 910 31.45 -5.80 2.52
C HIS A 910 31.56 -5.62 1.00
N PHE A 911 30.44 -5.74 0.28
CA PHE A 911 30.44 -5.71 -1.20
C PHE A 911 30.39 -4.29 -1.81
N GLY A 912 30.18 -3.28 -0.99
CA GLY A 912 29.92 -1.92 -1.47
C GLY A 912 28.44 -1.73 -1.83
N PRO A 913 28.10 -0.64 -2.53
CA PRO A 913 26.73 -0.39 -2.96
C PRO A 913 26.19 -1.47 -3.89
N VAL A 914 24.96 -1.94 -3.64
CA VAL A 914 24.24 -2.85 -4.54
C VAL A 914 23.34 -2.03 -5.45
N LEU A 915 23.67 -1.96 -6.75
CA LEU A 915 22.91 -1.13 -7.70
C LEU A 915 21.57 -1.76 -8.13
N ASN A 916 21.47 -3.09 -8.09
CA ASN A 916 20.22 -3.80 -8.39
C ASN A 916 20.13 -5.15 -7.66
N THR A 917 20.93 -6.16 -8.05
CA THR A 917 21.01 -7.44 -7.31
C THR A 917 22.45 -7.79 -6.94
N LEU A 918 22.62 -8.62 -5.92
CA LEU A 918 23.91 -9.21 -5.58
C LEU A 918 23.73 -10.64 -5.04
N ARG A 919 24.42 -11.60 -5.65
CA ARG A 919 24.58 -12.97 -5.13
C ARG A 919 26.04 -13.37 -5.21
N ALA A 920 26.56 -14.00 -4.17
CA ALA A 920 27.99 -14.30 -4.06
C ALA A 920 28.26 -15.75 -3.64
N TRP A 921 29.43 -16.25 -4.04
CA TRP A 921 29.95 -17.56 -3.68
C TRP A 921 31.41 -17.44 -3.29
N VAL A 922 31.80 -18.12 -2.21
CA VAL A 922 33.19 -18.26 -1.80
C VAL A 922 33.56 -19.74 -1.85
N ASN A 923 34.64 -20.06 -2.57
CA ASN A 923 35.10 -21.43 -2.80
C ASN A 923 33.99 -22.38 -3.31
N GLY A 924 33.09 -21.86 -4.16
CA GLY A 924 31.98 -22.62 -4.75
C GLY A 924 30.74 -22.78 -3.86
N LYS A 925 30.78 -22.33 -2.60
CA LYS A 925 29.62 -22.31 -1.70
C LYS A 925 28.91 -20.96 -1.79
N GLN A 926 27.59 -21.00 -1.99
CA GLN A 926 26.77 -19.78 -2.04
C GLN A 926 26.67 -19.14 -0.65
N LEU A 927 26.85 -17.83 -0.59
CA LEU A 927 26.62 -17.04 0.61
C LEU A 927 25.10 -16.89 0.87
N PRO A 928 24.67 -16.64 2.12
CA PRO A 928 23.28 -16.33 2.41
C PRO A 928 22.84 -15.03 1.69
N PRO A 929 21.52 -14.78 1.59
CA PRO A 929 20.99 -13.50 1.13
C PRO A 929 21.63 -12.33 1.87
N VAL A 930 21.97 -11.28 1.12
CA VAL A 930 22.62 -10.08 1.64
C VAL A 930 21.59 -8.96 1.78
N ASP A 931 21.74 -8.14 2.82
CA ASP A 931 21.00 -6.88 2.89
C ASP A 931 21.52 -5.91 1.82
N ILE A 932 20.68 -5.53 0.86
CA ILE A 932 21.08 -4.67 -0.25
C ILE A 932 21.40 -3.23 0.17
N PHE A 933 21.00 -2.82 1.37
CA PHE A 933 21.29 -1.50 1.95
C PHE A 933 22.52 -1.51 2.88
N ASP A 934 22.98 -2.70 3.27
CA ASP A 934 24.18 -2.92 4.08
C ASP A 934 24.81 -4.26 3.69
N ALA A 935 25.56 -4.27 2.58
CA ALA A 935 25.98 -5.50 1.93
C ALA A 935 27.17 -6.19 2.63
N GLU A 936 27.03 -6.47 3.93
CA GLU A 936 28.02 -7.07 4.81
C GLU A 936 27.62 -8.47 5.31
N LEU A 937 28.53 -9.44 5.19
CA LEU A 937 28.31 -10.82 5.63
C LEU A 937 29.51 -11.38 6.40
N ASP A 938 29.28 -12.26 7.37
CA ASP A 938 30.33 -13.13 7.91
C ASP A 938 30.60 -14.29 6.94
N ILE A 939 31.84 -14.42 6.48
CA ILE A 939 32.28 -15.45 5.54
C ILE A 939 33.25 -16.45 6.16
N SER A 940 33.43 -16.42 7.49
CA SER A 940 34.41 -17.24 8.21
C SER A 940 34.32 -18.72 7.85
N ASP A 941 33.11 -19.27 7.79
CA ASP A 941 32.86 -20.71 7.52
C ASP A 941 32.98 -21.10 6.04
N TYR A 942 33.21 -20.13 5.16
CA TYR A 942 33.36 -20.31 3.72
C TYR A 942 34.81 -20.30 3.25
N LEU A 943 35.73 -19.91 4.14
CA LEU A 943 37.13 -19.69 3.82
C LEU A 943 37.99 -20.93 4.05
N LYS A 944 39.10 -21.00 3.31
CA LYS A 944 40.21 -21.92 3.57
C LYS A 944 41.49 -21.11 3.83
N PRO A 945 42.44 -21.63 4.64
CA PRO A 945 43.74 -20.98 4.84
C PRO A 945 44.44 -20.68 3.51
N GLY A 946 45.03 -19.48 3.39
CA GLY A 946 45.67 -19.04 2.15
C GLY A 946 44.68 -18.56 1.09
N ASN A 947 44.80 -19.10 -0.13
CA ASN A 947 44.09 -18.58 -1.31
C ASN A 947 42.63 -19.02 -1.36
N ASN A 948 41.74 -18.07 -1.62
CA ASN A 948 40.30 -18.24 -1.78
C ASN A 948 39.86 -17.67 -3.13
N ILE A 949 38.76 -18.21 -3.66
CA ILE A 949 38.14 -17.73 -4.89
C ILE A 949 36.76 -17.21 -4.52
N ILE A 950 36.41 -16.03 -5.03
CA ILE A 950 35.07 -15.46 -4.94
C ILE A 950 34.48 -15.30 -6.32
N ARG A 951 33.18 -15.59 -6.44
CA ARG A 951 32.33 -15.23 -7.58
C ARG A 951 31.22 -14.33 -7.07
N VAL A 952 30.95 -13.23 -7.75
CA VAL A 952 29.80 -12.37 -7.52
C VAL A 952 29.01 -12.26 -8.81
N GLU A 953 27.70 -12.46 -8.73
CA GLU A 953 26.77 -12.20 -9.82
C GLU A 953 25.92 -11.00 -9.45
N THR A 954 25.84 -10.04 -10.37
CA THR A 954 24.93 -8.89 -10.30
C THR A 954 24.12 -8.84 -11.58
N SER A 955 22.84 -8.50 -11.49
CA SER A 955 21.97 -8.33 -12.65
C SER A 955 21.63 -6.86 -12.87
N SER A 956 21.30 -6.48 -14.09
CA SER A 956 20.66 -5.20 -14.38
C SER A 956 19.13 -5.33 -14.44
N THR A 957 18.44 -4.20 -14.55
CA THR A 957 17.10 -4.16 -15.16
C THR A 957 17.21 -4.41 -16.67
N LEU A 958 16.09 -4.62 -17.38
CA LEU A 958 16.10 -4.68 -18.85
C LEU A 958 16.13 -3.28 -19.52
N PHE A 959 16.13 -2.19 -18.73
CA PHE A 959 15.99 -0.81 -19.23
C PHE A 959 16.95 -0.46 -20.36
N ASN A 960 18.26 -0.67 -20.18
CA ASN A 960 19.27 -0.24 -21.15
C ASN A 960 19.08 -0.94 -22.51
N ALA A 961 18.78 -2.24 -22.51
CA ALA A 961 18.53 -2.98 -23.75
C ALA A 961 17.22 -2.56 -24.45
N VAL A 962 16.18 -2.20 -23.66
CA VAL A 962 14.89 -1.68 -24.14
C VAL A 962 15.05 -0.26 -24.68
N LYS A 963 15.68 0.65 -23.91
CA LYS A 963 16.01 2.02 -24.31
C LYS A 963 16.77 2.06 -25.64
N ALA A 964 17.73 1.18 -25.84
CA ALA A 964 18.48 1.09 -27.10
C ALA A 964 17.60 0.76 -28.33
N ARG A 965 16.36 0.30 -28.11
CA ARG A 965 15.42 -0.20 -29.11
C ARG A 965 14.02 0.41 -28.95
N SER A 966 13.86 1.47 -28.17
CA SER A 966 12.56 2.13 -27.87
C SER A 966 11.77 2.48 -29.14
N HIS A 967 12.47 2.85 -30.20
CA HIS A 967 11.92 3.22 -31.51
C HIS A 967 11.36 2.05 -32.35
N VAL A 968 11.60 0.79 -31.98
CA VAL A 968 11.12 -0.40 -32.73
C VAL A 968 10.29 -1.38 -31.92
N ILE A 969 10.37 -1.34 -30.59
CA ILE A 969 9.58 -2.23 -29.73
C ILE A 969 8.09 -1.89 -29.79
N LYS A 970 7.23 -2.90 -29.64
CA LYS A 970 5.78 -2.78 -29.67
C LYS A 970 5.09 -3.71 -28.68
N THR A 971 3.97 -3.25 -28.16
CA THR A 971 2.97 -4.01 -27.39
C THR A 971 1.60 -3.75 -28.03
N ASN A 972 0.87 -4.81 -28.39
CA ASN A 972 -0.43 -4.69 -29.07
C ASN A 972 -0.42 -3.74 -30.31
N GLY A 973 0.70 -3.71 -31.04
CA GLY A 973 0.88 -2.90 -32.25
C GLY A 973 1.39 -1.47 -32.02
N GLY A 974 1.36 -0.97 -30.79
CA GLY A 974 1.84 0.37 -30.41
C GLY A 974 3.22 0.34 -29.74
N GLY A 975 4.05 1.36 -29.98
CA GLY A 975 5.30 1.58 -29.25
C GLY A 975 5.08 2.22 -27.88
N PRO A 976 6.15 2.66 -27.20
CA PRO A 976 6.03 3.42 -25.96
C PRO A 976 5.12 4.64 -26.11
N LEU A 977 4.17 4.83 -25.19
CA LEU A 977 3.24 5.97 -25.19
C LEU A 977 3.98 7.30 -25.01
N ASP A 978 4.99 7.30 -24.13
CA ASP A 978 5.82 8.45 -23.79
C ASP A 978 7.31 8.15 -24.14
N PRO A 979 7.71 8.22 -25.43
CA PRO A 979 9.08 7.86 -25.85
C PRO A 979 10.19 8.64 -25.14
N GLU A 980 9.91 9.88 -24.71
CA GLU A 980 10.84 10.74 -24.00
C GLU A 980 11.34 10.13 -22.67
N MET A 981 10.55 9.25 -22.03
CA MET A 981 10.97 8.49 -20.84
C MET A 981 12.19 7.60 -21.12
N TYR A 982 12.34 7.15 -22.35
CA TYR A 982 13.51 6.39 -22.80
C TYR A 982 14.55 7.29 -23.43
N ASP A 983 14.17 8.18 -24.35
CA ASP A 983 15.13 8.91 -25.17
C ASP A 983 15.95 9.93 -24.37
N SER A 984 15.33 10.56 -23.35
CA SER A 984 15.99 11.57 -22.49
C SER A 984 16.72 10.98 -21.28
N ALA A 985 16.37 9.76 -20.86
CA ALA A 985 16.98 9.12 -19.69
C ALA A 985 18.46 8.79 -19.91
N SER A 986 19.28 8.88 -18.86
CA SER A 986 20.65 8.35 -18.92
C SER A 986 20.66 6.81 -18.95
N TRP A 987 21.75 6.21 -19.44
CA TRP A 987 21.97 4.77 -19.26
C TRP A 987 22.02 4.45 -17.76
N GLN A 988 21.23 3.47 -17.33
CA GLN A 988 21.15 3.12 -15.92
C GLN A 988 22.44 2.45 -15.46
N PRO A 989 22.99 2.86 -14.30
CA PRO A 989 24.18 2.25 -13.72
C PRO A 989 23.83 0.87 -13.14
N HIS A 990 24.61 -0.13 -13.51
CA HIS A 990 24.47 -1.51 -13.06
C HIS A 990 25.84 -2.15 -12.87
N GLY A 991 25.90 -3.29 -12.17
CA GLY A 991 27.15 -4.01 -11.93
C GLY A 991 27.67 -3.89 -10.51
N LEU A 992 28.84 -4.48 -10.28
CA LEU A 992 29.60 -4.36 -9.04
C LEU A 992 30.52 -3.13 -9.14
N VAL A 993 30.35 -2.14 -8.25
CA VAL A 993 31.09 -0.87 -8.26
C VAL A 993 32.12 -0.72 -7.13
N GLY A 994 32.07 -1.59 -6.13
CA GLY A 994 33.09 -1.70 -5.09
C GLY A 994 33.31 -0.42 -4.24
N PRO A 995 34.44 -0.36 -3.51
CA PRO A 995 35.39 -1.46 -3.32
C PRO A 995 34.75 -2.62 -2.54
N VAL A 996 35.08 -3.85 -2.92
CA VAL A 996 34.74 -5.05 -2.12
C VAL A 996 35.85 -5.27 -1.11
N ARG A 997 35.52 -5.31 0.19
CA ARG A 997 36.54 -5.40 1.24
C ARG A 997 36.27 -6.54 2.19
N ILE A 998 37.34 -7.17 2.68
CA ILE A 998 37.29 -8.09 3.81
C ILE A 998 37.92 -7.44 5.04
N LYS A 999 37.29 -7.62 6.19
CA LYS A 999 37.78 -7.20 7.50
C LYS A 999 37.87 -8.41 8.42
N SER A 1000 39.02 -8.62 9.05
CA SER A 1000 39.18 -9.65 10.08
C SER A 1000 39.03 -9.05 11.48
N LEU A 1001 38.23 -9.71 12.31
CA LEU A 1001 37.90 -9.33 13.69
C LEU A 1001 38.43 -10.38 14.65
N ARG A 1002 38.94 -9.96 15.81
CA ARG A 1002 39.36 -10.90 16.86
C ARG A 1002 38.11 -11.52 17.50
N LYS A 1003 38.03 -12.85 17.53
CA LYS A 1003 36.92 -13.62 18.14
C LYS A 1003 37.36 -14.22 19.48
N VAL A 1004 36.55 -14.03 20.52
CA VAL A 1004 36.77 -14.58 21.87
C VAL A 1004 35.49 -15.20 22.39
N THR A 1005 35.55 -16.44 22.91
CA THR A 1005 34.42 -17.10 23.58
C THR A 1005 34.64 -17.12 25.08
N LEU A 1006 33.65 -16.68 25.87
CA LEU A 1006 33.73 -16.47 27.33
C LEU A 1006 32.74 -17.30 28.14
#